data_AF-A0A1V6EXQ6-F1
#
_entry.id   AF-A0A1V6EXQ6-F1
#
_cell.length_a   1.000
_cell.length_b   1.000
_cell.length_c   1.000
_cell.angle_alpha   90.00
_cell.angle_beta   90.00
_cell.angle_gamma   90.00
#
_symmetry.space_group_name_H-M   'P 1'
#
loop_
_entity.id
_entity.type
_entity.pdbx_description
1 polymer ?
#
loop_
_entity_poly.entity_id
_entity_poly.type
_entity_poly.pdbx_seq_one_letter_code
_entity_poly.pdbx_strand_id
1 'polypeptide(L)'
;MKSLLWILLLVLNVAAAASLSAPTLDMLVADVLSGDDGPRQARARQLLPIRGPDAAWKMLPLLDDPSPAVSFTAMRILEDVIHETGFRGGMEEQARVANAVFALVVPSASDRQKEAGLRLLPYVASEAHPLDVLAALLREEAWREPARACLEHVHTRNALGALCQGLGAADDPFKMALLRSIATFEPGGEAAGLMPLLETGSPAVQAAALRALARTGDPALTPHARRICAGVSPESAFDAWDGWLRLADAMAARGGCWEPAMRTYREILETAPHTLIQGGAIAGLGRYGDAAGVPVIAQVLAREGGAVLEPAAMEAFRSLAGREARLALAALYPEAGTTMKVALLGLFGDQYAPEYAGLLAEGAHHEDAGIRSAARGALERTASPEAVEVFRAILEEAYVQGQEWNPELEDALGQLRSLARKLRQAGDGNGAGRAWLVVYRSAREDTVRREALDGIRANPVPEAFDVVLDLLAAGDLDSLPADAMVGIAQNAIASGRAEEGRKLMDEIMVKLTTSEAVNAAVGVMRGRGPNPGFARAIGAVTRWHFVGPFPWNISEGFSPVFIGEPDISLDGAYTVGEKALHWQAAESADAGGLFDLFGVIGTVEQSVAFAYARIETAEGGPAKILAGSDDGLRVWVNGAVVLENDVDRGYALDQDSADVTLQAGVNTLLAQITQRAGGWAFGLRLTRPDGAPFPFTLVP
;
A
#
# COMPACT_ATOMS: atom_id res chain seq x y z
N MET A 1 -57.87 -45.20 40.44
CA MET A 1 -58.14 -46.02 39.23
C MET A 1 -58.63 -45.22 38.02
N LYS A 2 -59.48 -44.20 38.15
CA LYS A 2 -59.92 -43.40 36.98
C LYS A 2 -58.78 -42.61 36.30
N SER A 3 -57.82 -42.06 37.03
CA SER A 3 -56.70 -41.31 36.45
C SER A 3 -55.68 -42.20 35.70
N LEU A 4 -55.53 -43.47 36.10
CA LEU A 4 -54.69 -44.42 35.37
C LEU A 4 -55.32 -44.83 34.04
N LEU A 5 -56.65 -44.91 33.96
CA LEU A 5 -57.37 -45.27 32.74
C LEU A 5 -57.26 -44.16 31.68
N TRP A 6 -57.27 -42.89 32.10
CA TRP A 6 -57.07 -41.74 31.21
C TRP A 6 -55.64 -41.64 30.68
N ILE A 7 -54.64 -41.95 31.51
CA ILE A 7 -53.23 -42.01 31.08
C ILE A 7 -53.03 -43.20 30.12
N LEU A 8 -53.67 -44.34 30.37
CA LEU A 8 -53.59 -45.50 29.45
C LEU A 8 -54.26 -45.19 28.10
N LEU A 9 -55.40 -44.48 28.07
CA LEU A 9 -56.06 -44.04 26.84
C LEU A 9 -55.27 -42.95 26.07
N LEU A 10 -54.52 -42.10 26.79
CA LEU A 10 -53.62 -41.13 26.17
C LEU A 10 -52.38 -41.82 25.57
N VAL A 11 -51.81 -42.80 26.27
CA VAL A 11 -50.64 -43.58 25.81
C VAL A 11 -51.01 -44.53 24.66
N LEU A 12 -52.24 -45.09 24.64
CA LEU A 12 -52.74 -45.89 23.51
C LEU A 12 -53.02 -45.04 22.26
N ASN A 13 -53.42 -43.77 22.40
CA ASN A 13 -53.55 -42.86 21.24
C ASN A 13 -52.19 -42.37 20.70
N VAL A 14 -51.17 -42.22 21.56
CA VAL A 14 -49.81 -41.87 21.10
C VAL A 14 -49.10 -43.08 20.47
N ALA A 15 -49.37 -44.30 20.92
CA ALA A 15 -48.85 -45.52 20.29
C ALA A 15 -49.52 -45.85 18.95
N ALA A 16 -50.79 -45.48 18.74
CA ALA A 16 -51.47 -45.62 17.44
C ALA A 16 -51.05 -44.58 16.40
N ALA A 17 -50.40 -43.48 16.81
CA ALA A 17 -49.82 -42.49 15.90
C ALA A 17 -48.42 -42.88 15.38
N ALA A 18 -47.79 -43.92 15.96
CA ALA A 18 -46.43 -44.35 15.64
C ALA A 18 -46.34 -45.41 14.52
N SER A 19 -47.40 -45.59 13.72
CA SER A 19 -47.40 -46.50 12.57
C SER A 19 -48.07 -45.93 11.33
N LEU A 20 -47.99 -44.62 11.09
CA LEU A 20 -48.26 -44.09 9.75
C LEU A 20 -47.00 -44.33 8.91
N SER A 21 -47.10 -45.27 7.97
CA SER A 21 -46.08 -45.46 6.93
C SER A 21 -45.78 -44.12 6.27
N ALA A 22 -44.50 -43.85 5.97
CA ALA A 22 -44.11 -42.66 5.23
C ALA A 22 -44.97 -42.55 3.96
N PRO A 23 -45.53 -41.35 3.65
CA PRO A 23 -46.45 -41.20 2.53
C PRO A 23 -45.76 -41.61 1.23
N THR A 24 -46.46 -42.42 0.43
CA THR A 24 -45.97 -42.87 -0.87
C THR A 24 -45.95 -41.72 -1.87
N LEU A 25 -45.20 -41.86 -2.97
CA LEU A 25 -45.15 -40.86 -4.03
C LEU A 25 -46.56 -40.55 -4.57
N ASP A 26 -47.37 -41.57 -4.86
CA ASP A 26 -48.73 -41.36 -5.36
C ASP A 26 -49.66 -40.70 -4.34
N MET A 27 -49.48 -40.96 -3.03
CA MET A 27 -50.22 -40.25 -1.99
C MET A 27 -49.87 -38.76 -1.97
N LEU A 28 -48.58 -38.41 -2.10
CA LEU A 28 -48.14 -37.02 -2.15
C LEU A 28 -48.60 -36.31 -3.43
N VAL A 29 -48.64 -37.02 -4.57
CA VAL A 29 -49.23 -36.48 -5.81
C VAL A 29 -50.73 -36.22 -5.65
N ALA A 30 -51.46 -37.13 -4.98
CA ALA A 30 -52.87 -36.92 -4.65
C ALA A 30 -53.08 -35.72 -3.71
N ASP A 31 -52.12 -35.44 -2.82
CA ASP A 31 -52.12 -34.23 -1.97
C ASP A 31 -51.87 -32.94 -2.76
N VAL A 32 -51.22 -32.99 -3.92
CA VAL A 32 -51.12 -31.82 -4.82
C VAL A 32 -52.47 -31.60 -5.51
N LEU A 33 -53.07 -32.69 -6.00
CA LEU A 33 -54.35 -32.72 -6.73
C LEU A 33 -55.56 -32.30 -5.88
N SER A 34 -55.46 -32.30 -4.55
CA SER A 34 -56.56 -31.80 -3.69
C SER A 34 -56.89 -30.34 -3.96
N GLY A 35 -55.93 -29.57 -4.50
CA GLY A 35 -56.12 -28.16 -4.87
C GLY A 35 -56.45 -27.24 -3.69
N ASP A 36 -56.26 -27.71 -2.45
CA ASP A 36 -56.51 -26.94 -1.23
C ASP A 36 -55.23 -26.23 -0.77
N ASP A 37 -55.30 -24.96 -0.39
CA ASP A 37 -54.18 -24.25 0.26
C ASP A 37 -54.06 -24.65 1.73
N GLY A 38 -54.02 -25.96 1.96
CA GLY A 38 -54.19 -26.60 3.25
C GLY A 38 -53.03 -27.53 3.62
N PRO A 39 -53.17 -28.28 4.73
CA PRO A 39 -52.12 -29.16 5.25
C PRO A 39 -51.64 -30.22 4.26
N ARG A 40 -52.47 -30.61 3.28
CA ARG A 40 -52.13 -31.61 2.26
C ARG A 40 -51.12 -31.06 1.26
N GLN A 41 -51.39 -29.93 0.63
CA GLN A 41 -50.42 -29.29 -0.27
C GLN A 41 -49.14 -28.87 0.46
N ALA A 42 -49.24 -28.41 1.71
CA ALA A 42 -48.04 -28.11 2.51
C ALA A 42 -47.16 -29.35 2.73
N ARG A 43 -47.77 -30.51 3.03
CA ARG A 43 -47.06 -31.80 3.14
C ARG A 43 -46.44 -32.21 1.81
N ALA A 44 -47.16 -32.05 0.70
CA ALA A 44 -46.67 -32.38 -0.63
C ALA A 44 -45.42 -31.55 -0.99
N ARG A 45 -45.47 -30.22 -0.77
CA ARG A 45 -44.33 -29.31 -1.01
C ARG A 45 -43.11 -29.64 -0.17
N GLN A 46 -43.29 -30.10 1.07
CA GLN A 46 -42.15 -30.47 1.93
C GLN A 46 -41.49 -31.82 1.55
N LEU A 47 -42.27 -32.79 1.06
CA LEU A 47 -41.81 -34.18 0.94
C LEU A 47 -41.56 -34.63 -0.50
N LEU A 48 -42.22 -34.04 -1.50
CA LEU A 48 -41.99 -34.38 -2.91
C LEU A 48 -40.59 -34.01 -3.40
N PRO A 49 -39.99 -32.86 -3.03
CA PRO A 49 -38.65 -32.49 -3.51
C PRO A 49 -37.58 -33.55 -3.23
N ILE A 50 -37.67 -34.21 -2.08
CA ILE A 50 -36.73 -35.26 -1.63
C ILE A 50 -36.83 -36.53 -2.49
N ARG A 51 -37.90 -36.69 -3.28
CA ARG A 51 -38.08 -37.84 -4.18
C ARG A 51 -37.39 -37.66 -5.55
N GLY A 52 -36.75 -36.53 -5.78
CA GLY A 52 -35.87 -36.30 -6.92
C GLY A 52 -36.56 -36.54 -8.27
N PRO A 53 -35.96 -37.33 -9.19
CA PRO A 53 -36.47 -37.50 -10.55
C PRO A 53 -37.92 -37.97 -10.65
N ASP A 54 -38.34 -38.90 -9.79
CA ASP A 54 -39.67 -39.50 -9.91
C ASP A 54 -40.78 -38.50 -9.54
N ALA A 55 -40.50 -37.60 -8.58
CA ALA A 55 -41.38 -36.47 -8.31
C ALA A 55 -41.42 -35.48 -9.48
N ALA A 56 -40.27 -35.16 -10.09
CA ALA A 56 -40.24 -34.27 -11.25
C ALA A 56 -41.19 -34.77 -12.34
N TRP A 57 -41.01 -36.01 -12.82
CA TRP A 57 -41.85 -36.61 -13.86
C TRP A 57 -43.35 -36.61 -13.55
N LYS A 58 -43.72 -36.80 -12.27
CA LYS A 58 -45.13 -36.78 -11.83
C LYS A 58 -45.74 -35.38 -11.80
N MET A 59 -44.94 -34.32 -11.70
CA MET A 59 -45.44 -32.93 -11.69
C MET A 59 -45.73 -32.40 -13.11
N LEU A 60 -45.07 -32.93 -14.14
CA LEU A 60 -45.20 -32.44 -15.54
C LEU A 60 -46.67 -32.32 -16.01
N PRO A 61 -47.54 -33.35 -15.87
CA PRO A 61 -48.93 -33.25 -16.31
C PRO A 61 -49.77 -32.29 -15.46
N LEU A 62 -49.36 -32.04 -14.20
CA LEU A 62 -50.09 -31.17 -13.28
C LEU A 62 -49.91 -29.68 -13.59
N LEU A 63 -48.90 -29.32 -14.38
CA LEU A 63 -48.73 -27.95 -14.89
C LEU A 63 -49.91 -27.51 -15.78
N ASP A 64 -50.54 -28.47 -16.45
CA ASP A 64 -51.71 -28.23 -17.30
C ASP A 64 -53.05 -28.27 -16.55
N ASP A 65 -53.02 -28.54 -15.24
CA ASP A 65 -54.25 -28.62 -14.46
C ASP A 65 -55.01 -27.29 -14.51
N PRO A 66 -56.34 -27.29 -14.73
CA PRO A 66 -57.13 -26.07 -14.79
C PRO A 66 -57.16 -25.32 -13.46
N SER A 67 -56.91 -25.99 -12.33
CA SER A 67 -56.82 -25.36 -11.01
C SER A 67 -55.49 -24.62 -10.85
N PRO A 68 -55.51 -23.29 -10.60
CA PRO A 68 -54.28 -22.54 -10.32
C PRO A 68 -53.55 -23.04 -9.06
N ALA A 69 -54.29 -23.55 -8.06
CA ALA A 69 -53.68 -24.10 -6.85
C ALA A 69 -52.88 -25.39 -7.10
N VAL A 70 -53.30 -26.19 -8.08
CA VAL A 70 -52.60 -27.43 -8.47
C VAL A 70 -51.39 -27.09 -9.34
N SER A 71 -51.60 -26.35 -10.43
CA SER A 71 -50.55 -25.99 -11.40
C SER A 71 -49.43 -25.14 -10.79
N PHE A 72 -49.76 -24.14 -9.96
CA PHE A 72 -48.76 -23.35 -9.23
C PHE A 72 -47.96 -24.22 -8.26
N THR A 73 -48.63 -25.12 -7.53
CA THR A 73 -47.97 -26.01 -6.57
C THR A 73 -47.04 -26.99 -7.27
N ALA A 74 -47.46 -27.58 -8.39
CA ALA A 74 -46.63 -28.46 -9.21
C ALA A 74 -45.37 -27.74 -9.70
N MET A 75 -45.50 -26.48 -10.15
CA MET A 75 -44.36 -25.65 -10.54
C MET A 75 -43.38 -25.41 -9.38
N ARG A 76 -43.88 -25.08 -8.19
CA ARG A 76 -43.02 -24.88 -7.00
C ARG A 76 -42.30 -26.15 -6.60
N ILE A 77 -42.99 -27.28 -6.62
CA ILE A 77 -42.37 -28.58 -6.34
C ILE A 77 -41.30 -28.89 -7.37
N LEU A 78 -41.51 -28.60 -8.66
CA LEU A 78 -40.47 -28.77 -9.68
C LEU A 78 -39.25 -27.89 -9.42
N GLU A 79 -39.44 -26.61 -9.08
CA GLU A 79 -38.34 -25.72 -8.66
C GLU A 79 -37.58 -26.32 -7.46
N ASP A 80 -38.28 -26.81 -6.44
CA ASP A 80 -37.68 -27.39 -5.25
C ASP A 80 -36.95 -28.71 -5.55
N VAL A 81 -37.50 -29.57 -6.42
CA VAL A 81 -36.84 -30.81 -6.88
C VAL A 81 -35.52 -30.49 -7.57
N ILE A 82 -35.49 -29.46 -8.42
CA ILE A 82 -34.26 -29.03 -9.11
C ILE A 82 -33.20 -28.61 -8.09
N HIS A 83 -33.56 -27.77 -7.12
CA HIS A 83 -32.63 -27.32 -6.08
C HIS A 83 -32.13 -28.46 -5.19
N GLU A 84 -33.03 -29.32 -4.68
CA GLU A 84 -32.67 -30.44 -3.81
C GLU A 84 -31.79 -31.47 -4.54
N THR A 85 -32.10 -31.79 -5.81
CA THR A 85 -31.30 -32.73 -6.61
C THR A 85 -29.94 -32.12 -6.98
N GLY A 86 -29.87 -30.81 -7.22
CA GLY A 86 -28.61 -30.10 -7.41
C GLY A 86 -27.70 -30.15 -6.16
N PHE A 87 -28.29 -30.06 -4.97
CA PHE A 87 -27.54 -30.05 -3.70
C PHE A 87 -27.15 -31.45 -3.21
N ARG A 88 -28.04 -32.45 -3.36
CA ARG A 88 -27.87 -33.79 -2.75
C ARG A 88 -27.80 -34.95 -3.74
N GLY A 89 -28.26 -34.74 -4.96
CA GLY A 89 -28.40 -35.81 -5.95
C GLY A 89 -27.10 -36.16 -6.67
N GLY A 90 -26.99 -37.41 -7.10
CA GLY A 90 -25.88 -37.86 -7.96
C GLY A 90 -26.04 -37.39 -9.40
N MET A 91 -24.98 -37.51 -10.21
CA MET A 91 -24.98 -37.11 -11.63
C MET A 91 -26.12 -37.77 -12.44
N GLU A 92 -26.46 -39.02 -12.14
CA GLU A 92 -27.55 -39.73 -12.81
C GLU A 92 -28.93 -39.14 -12.47
N GLU A 93 -29.17 -38.78 -11.21
CA GLU A 93 -30.43 -38.16 -10.79
C GLU A 93 -30.57 -36.76 -11.37
N GLN A 94 -29.49 -35.97 -11.37
CA GLN A 94 -29.46 -34.66 -12.01
C GLN A 94 -29.79 -34.75 -13.50
N ALA A 95 -29.22 -35.72 -14.22
CA ALA A 95 -29.53 -35.96 -15.63
C ALA A 95 -31.01 -36.34 -15.84
N ARG A 96 -31.58 -37.18 -14.96
CA ARG A 96 -33.00 -37.57 -15.05
C ARG A 96 -33.95 -36.40 -14.74
N VAL A 97 -33.61 -35.51 -13.81
CA VAL A 97 -34.37 -34.27 -13.55
C VAL A 97 -34.26 -33.31 -14.73
N ALA A 98 -33.06 -33.11 -15.28
CA ALA A 98 -32.86 -32.30 -16.47
C ALA A 98 -33.72 -32.81 -17.65
N ASN A 99 -33.73 -34.13 -17.90
CA ASN A 99 -34.57 -34.74 -18.93
C ASN A 99 -36.08 -34.47 -18.72
N ALA A 100 -36.56 -34.46 -17.46
CA ALA A 100 -37.94 -34.10 -17.15
C ALA A 100 -38.25 -32.64 -17.52
N VAL A 101 -37.33 -31.72 -17.26
CA VAL A 101 -37.47 -30.31 -17.65
C VAL A 101 -37.37 -30.14 -19.18
N PHE A 102 -36.48 -30.85 -19.86
CA PHE A 102 -36.41 -30.84 -21.34
C PHE A 102 -37.70 -31.37 -21.99
N ALA A 103 -38.40 -32.32 -21.34
CA ALA A 103 -39.68 -32.82 -21.82
C ALA A 103 -40.79 -31.74 -21.83
N LEU A 104 -40.62 -30.62 -21.10
CA LEU A 104 -41.56 -29.51 -21.08
C LEU A 104 -41.46 -28.60 -22.30
N VAL A 105 -40.38 -28.67 -23.07
CA VAL A 105 -40.15 -27.79 -24.23
C VAL A 105 -40.19 -28.51 -25.57
N VAL A 106 -40.50 -29.81 -25.58
CA VAL A 106 -40.62 -30.57 -26.84
C VAL A 106 -41.77 -30.05 -27.71
N PRO A 107 -41.77 -30.29 -29.04
CA PRO A 107 -42.80 -29.76 -29.93
C PRO A 107 -44.24 -30.15 -29.55
N SER A 108 -44.43 -31.31 -28.91
CA SER A 108 -45.75 -31.80 -28.45
C SER A 108 -46.19 -31.27 -27.09
N ALA A 109 -45.37 -30.48 -26.39
CA ALA A 109 -45.71 -29.92 -25.08
C ALA A 109 -46.74 -28.79 -25.22
N SER A 110 -47.57 -28.61 -24.19
CA SER A 110 -48.55 -27.52 -24.13
C SER A 110 -47.86 -26.16 -23.97
N ASP A 111 -48.58 -25.06 -24.20
CA ASP A 111 -48.03 -23.72 -23.98
C ASP A 111 -47.61 -23.48 -22.52
N ARG A 112 -48.40 -23.96 -21.54
CA ARG A 112 -48.03 -23.84 -20.12
C ARG A 112 -46.78 -24.64 -19.78
N GLN A 113 -46.65 -25.84 -20.36
CA GLN A 113 -45.45 -26.65 -20.19
C GLN A 113 -44.24 -25.96 -20.81
N LYS A 114 -44.36 -25.44 -22.05
CA LYS A 114 -43.26 -24.69 -22.69
C LYS A 114 -42.84 -23.48 -21.87
N GLU A 115 -43.79 -22.70 -21.34
CA GLU A 115 -43.50 -21.56 -20.47
C GLU A 115 -42.74 -21.99 -19.20
N ALA A 116 -43.21 -23.04 -18.52
CA ALA A 116 -42.54 -23.59 -17.35
C ALA A 116 -41.15 -24.13 -17.70
N GLY A 117 -41.02 -24.89 -18.79
CA GLY A 117 -39.76 -25.46 -19.24
C GLY A 117 -38.71 -24.39 -19.56
N LEU A 118 -39.07 -23.37 -20.33
CA LEU A 118 -38.16 -22.26 -20.67
C LEU A 118 -37.71 -21.46 -19.43
N ARG A 119 -38.56 -21.39 -18.40
CA ARG A 119 -38.20 -20.78 -17.11
C ARG A 119 -37.26 -21.66 -16.27
N LEU A 120 -37.40 -22.98 -16.34
CA LEU A 120 -36.67 -23.93 -15.48
C LEU A 120 -35.35 -24.42 -16.09
N LEU A 121 -35.24 -24.45 -17.42
CA LEU A 121 -34.05 -24.91 -18.14
C LEU A 121 -32.74 -24.24 -17.70
N PRO A 122 -32.68 -22.92 -17.41
CA PRO A 122 -31.44 -22.29 -16.93
C PRO A 122 -30.85 -22.90 -15.66
N TYR A 123 -31.65 -23.60 -14.85
CA TYR A 123 -31.19 -24.22 -13.60
C TYR A 123 -30.70 -25.66 -13.75
N VAL A 124 -30.94 -26.29 -14.92
CA VAL A 124 -30.64 -27.72 -15.14
C VAL A 124 -29.80 -27.98 -16.39
N ALA A 125 -29.88 -27.12 -17.40
CA ALA A 125 -29.13 -27.26 -18.64
C ALA A 125 -27.64 -26.98 -18.40
N SER A 126 -26.80 -27.74 -19.10
CA SER A 126 -25.34 -27.62 -19.04
C SER A 126 -24.74 -27.95 -20.40
N GLU A 127 -23.42 -27.82 -20.55
CA GLU A 127 -22.73 -28.11 -21.82
C GLU A 127 -22.93 -29.55 -22.33
N ALA A 128 -23.29 -30.48 -21.45
CA ALA A 128 -23.59 -31.86 -21.83
C ALA A 128 -24.92 -32.02 -22.59
N HIS A 129 -25.79 -31.00 -22.55
CA HIS A 129 -27.14 -31.08 -23.09
C HIS A 129 -27.24 -30.42 -24.48
N PRO A 130 -27.79 -31.12 -25.49
CA PRO A 130 -28.10 -30.51 -26.77
C PRO A 130 -29.29 -29.56 -26.63
N LEU A 131 -29.23 -28.41 -27.30
CA LEU A 131 -30.25 -27.35 -27.23
C LEU A 131 -31.00 -27.17 -28.55
N ASP A 132 -31.02 -28.20 -29.40
CA ASP A 132 -31.69 -28.18 -30.71
C ASP A 132 -33.19 -27.84 -30.61
N VAL A 133 -33.83 -28.28 -29.52
CA VAL A 133 -35.25 -27.98 -29.24
C VAL A 133 -35.46 -26.48 -29.05
N LEU A 134 -34.56 -25.80 -28.32
CA LEU A 134 -34.60 -24.34 -28.15
C LEU A 134 -34.28 -23.63 -29.47
N ALA A 135 -33.33 -24.14 -30.25
CA ALA A 135 -33.02 -23.61 -31.58
C ALA A 135 -34.22 -23.69 -32.53
N ALA A 136 -35.06 -24.72 -32.43
CA ALA A 136 -36.31 -24.81 -33.16
C ALA A 136 -37.33 -23.76 -32.68
N LEU A 137 -37.49 -23.56 -31.37
CA LEU A 137 -38.39 -22.56 -30.78
C LEU A 137 -38.03 -21.12 -31.18
N LEU A 138 -36.76 -20.82 -31.49
CA LEU A 138 -36.35 -19.51 -32.04
C LEU A 138 -37.03 -19.18 -33.38
N ARG A 139 -37.55 -20.17 -34.10
CA ARG A 139 -38.26 -19.99 -35.39
C ARG A 139 -39.77 -19.85 -35.21
N GLU A 140 -40.30 -20.12 -34.02
CA GLU A 140 -41.72 -20.01 -33.71
C GLU A 140 -42.02 -18.61 -33.16
N GLU A 141 -42.86 -17.83 -33.85
CA GLU A 141 -43.13 -16.42 -33.49
C GLU A 141 -43.59 -16.25 -32.03
N ALA A 142 -44.40 -17.17 -31.52
CA ALA A 142 -44.89 -17.17 -30.14
C ALA A 142 -43.80 -17.45 -29.10
N TRP A 143 -42.74 -18.17 -29.46
CA TRP A 143 -41.74 -18.70 -28.52
C TRP A 143 -40.35 -18.13 -28.73
N ARG A 144 -40.10 -17.37 -29.79
CA ARG A 144 -38.77 -16.88 -30.17
C ARG A 144 -38.10 -16.02 -29.09
N GLU A 145 -38.85 -15.11 -28.45
CA GLU A 145 -38.32 -14.26 -27.38
C GLU A 145 -38.08 -15.03 -26.06
N PRO A 146 -39.04 -15.82 -25.54
CA PRO A 146 -38.80 -16.69 -24.39
C PRO A 146 -37.63 -17.67 -24.59
N ALA A 147 -37.50 -18.25 -25.79
CA ALA A 147 -36.42 -19.16 -26.12
C ALA A 147 -35.06 -18.45 -26.17
N ARG A 148 -34.99 -17.26 -26.78
CA ARG A 148 -33.78 -16.41 -26.75
C ARG A 148 -33.36 -16.09 -25.32
N ALA A 149 -34.30 -15.62 -24.50
CA ALA A 149 -34.03 -15.29 -23.10
C ALA A 149 -33.56 -16.52 -22.31
N CYS A 150 -34.19 -17.68 -22.50
CA CYS A 150 -33.74 -18.93 -21.88
C CYS A 150 -32.30 -19.28 -22.27
N LEU A 151 -31.96 -19.25 -23.56
CA LEU A 151 -30.61 -19.52 -24.05
C LEU A 151 -29.56 -18.55 -23.48
N GLU A 152 -29.89 -17.27 -23.38
CA GLU A 152 -29.01 -16.25 -22.77
C GLU A 152 -28.71 -16.57 -21.29
N HIS A 153 -29.71 -17.01 -20.52
CA HIS A 153 -29.52 -17.40 -19.11
C HIS A 153 -28.81 -18.74 -18.95
N VAL A 154 -29.03 -19.70 -19.86
CA VAL A 154 -28.30 -20.99 -19.85
C VAL A 154 -26.81 -20.77 -20.05
N HIS A 155 -26.42 -19.82 -20.91
CA HIS A 155 -25.05 -19.31 -21.03
C HIS A 155 -23.95 -20.37 -21.30
N THR A 156 -24.26 -21.40 -22.10
CA THR A 156 -23.31 -22.46 -22.55
C THR A 156 -22.86 -22.25 -24.00
N ARG A 157 -21.82 -22.98 -24.47
CA ARG A 157 -21.42 -22.92 -25.88
C ARG A 157 -22.50 -23.49 -26.79
N ASN A 158 -23.18 -24.56 -26.37
CA ASN A 158 -24.36 -25.05 -27.08
C ASN A 158 -25.46 -23.97 -27.19
N ALA A 159 -25.64 -23.12 -26.16
CA ALA A 159 -26.62 -22.05 -26.21
C ALA A 159 -26.20 -20.94 -27.19
N LEU A 160 -24.92 -20.57 -27.20
CA LEU A 160 -24.35 -19.68 -28.22
C LEU A 160 -24.58 -20.23 -29.63
N GLY A 161 -24.29 -21.52 -29.85
CA GLY A 161 -24.55 -22.21 -31.11
C GLY A 161 -26.01 -22.14 -31.54
N ALA A 162 -26.95 -22.39 -30.62
CA ALA A 162 -28.39 -22.29 -30.89
C ALA A 162 -28.83 -20.87 -31.26
N LEU A 163 -28.33 -19.85 -30.54
CA LEU A 163 -28.60 -18.44 -30.86
C LEU A 163 -28.07 -18.07 -32.26
N CYS A 164 -26.86 -18.52 -32.61
CA CYS A 164 -26.27 -18.31 -33.94
C CYS A 164 -27.10 -18.97 -35.05
N GLN A 165 -27.61 -20.19 -34.83
CA GLN A 165 -28.49 -20.87 -35.78
C GLN A 165 -29.81 -20.13 -36.02
N GLY A 166 -30.32 -19.43 -35.00
CA GLY A 166 -31.55 -18.63 -35.09
C GLY A 166 -31.46 -17.45 -36.06
N LEU A 167 -30.26 -16.95 -36.37
CA LEU A 167 -30.06 -15.75 -37.18
C LEU A 167 -30.52 -15.92 -38.64
N GLY A 168 -30.39 -17.12 -39.21
CA GLY A 168 -30.64 -17.34 -40.65
C GLY A 168 -32.10 -17.12 -41.06
N ALA A 169 -33.05 -17.43 -40.18
CA ALA A 169 -34.49 -17.34 -40.45
C ALA A 169 -35.16 -16.10 -39.83
N ALA A 170 -34.41 -15.30 -39.06
CA ALA A 170 -34.93 -14.17 -38.30
C ALA A 170 -35.13 -12.91 -39.17
N ASP A 171 -36.17 -12.14 -38.86
CA ASP A 171 -36.34 -10.76 -39.32
C ASP A 171 -35.35 -9.83 -38.60
N ASP A 172 -35.15 -8.63 -39.14
CA ASP A 172 -34.14 -7.70 -38.64
C ASP A 172 -34.29 -7.33 -37.15
N PRO A 173 -35.51 -7.05 -36.63
CA PRO A 173 -35.70 -6.81 -35.19
C PRO A 173 -35.24 -7.98 -34.32
N PHE A 174 -35.58 -9.22 -34.70
CA PHE A 174 -35.21 -10.39 -33.92
C PHE A 174 -33.74 -10.77 -34.10
N LYS A 175 -33.14 -10.55 -35.28
CA LYS A 175 -31.68 -10.65 -35.48
C LYS A 175 -30.93 -9.75 -34.51
N MET A 176 -31.36 -8.50 -34.34
CA MET A 176 -30.73 -7.60 -33.37
C MET A 176 -30.85 -8.13 -31.94
N ALA A 177 -32.02 -8.65 -31.54
CA ALA A 177 -32.21 -9.25 -30.22
C ALA A 177 -31.27 -10.45 -30.00
N LEU A 178 -31.17 -11.36 -30.98
CA LEU A 178 -30.24 -12.49 -30.95
C LEU A 178 -28.78 -12.03 -30.84
N LEU A 179 -28.36 -11.06 -31.66
CA LEU A 179 -26.99 -10.53 -31.65
C LEU A 179 -26.62 -9.86 -30.32
N ARG A 180 -27.58 -9.17 -29.68
CA ARG A 180 -27.39 -8.61 -28.33
C ARG A 180 -27.20 -9.69 -27.28
N SER A 181 -27.97 -10.78 -27.34
CA SER A 181 -27.75 -11.96 -26.48
C SER A 181 -26.39 -12.59 -26.77
N ILE A 182 -26.01 -12.79 -28.03
CA ILE A 182 -24.72 -13.37 -28.42
C ILE A 182 -23.54 -12.53 -27.89
N ALA A 183 -23.66 -11.20 -27.88
CA ALA A 183 -22.62 -10.30 -27.39
C ALA A 183 -22.31 -10.45 -25.88
N THR A 184 -23.16 -11.14 -25.11
CA THR A 184 -22.91 -11.41 -23.68
C THR A 184 -22.00 -12.62 -23.47
N PHE A 185 -21.85 -13.50 -24.48
CA PHE A 185 -21.06 -14.73 -24.40
C PHE A 185 -19.57 -14.46 -24.63
N GLU A 186 -18.74 -15.38 -24.13
CA GLU A 186 -17.34 -15.42 -24.53
C GLU A 186 -17.20 -15.81 -26.02
N PRO A 187 -16.26 -15.20 -26.76
CA PRO A 187 -16.05 -15.52 -28.16
C PRO A 187 -15.71 -16.99 -28.40
N GLY A 188 -16.43 -17.63 -29.32
CA GLY A 188 -16.23 -19.02 -29.73
C GLY A 188 -16.21 -19.18 -31.25
N GLY A 189 -15.84 -20.36 -31.74
CA GLY A 189 -15.83 -20.66 -33.19
C GLY A 189 -17.22 -20.58 -33.83
N GLU A 190 -18.26 -20.77 -33.03
CA GLU A 190 -19.67 -20.67 -33.39
C GLU A 190 -20.03 -19.27 -33.92
N ALA A 191 -19.35 -18.23 -33.40
CA ALA A 191 -19.56 -16.84 -33.81
C ALA A 191 -18.96 -16.51 -35.19
N ALA A 192 -18.19 -17.41 -35.83
CA ALA A 192 -17.68 -17.20 -37.18
C ALA A 192 -18.81 -16.98 -38.20
N GLY A 193 -20.00 -17.55 -37.95
CA GLY A 193 -21.20 -17.34 -38.77
C GLY A 193 -21.74 -15.91 -38.75
N LEU A 194 -21.23 -15.03 -37.89
CA LEU A 194 -21.63 -13.61 -37.84
C LEU A 194 -20.92 -12.75 -38.88
N MET A 195 -19.77 -13.18 -39.41
CA MET A 195 -18.97 -12.40 -40.36
C MET A 195 -19.76 -11.94 -41.60
N PRO A 196 -20.61 -12.77 -42.25
CA PRO A 196 -21.41 -12.32 -43.38
C PRO A 196 -22.39 -11.19 -43.02
N LEU A 197 -22.90 -11.15 -41.79
CA LEU A 197 -23.85 -10.13 -41.34
C LEU A 197 -23.22 -8.75 -41.27
N LEU A 198 -21.89 -8.66 -41.12
CA LEU A 198 -21.18 -7.37 -41.20
C LEU A 198 -21.36 -6.75 -42.58
N GLU A 199 -21.40 -7.54 -43.65
CA GLU A 199 -21.48 -7.06 -45.03
C GLU A 199 -22.92 -6.97 -45.56
N THR A 200 -23.73 -8.00 -45.31
CA THR A 200 -25.06 -8.14 -45.93
C THR A 200 -26.23 -7.71 -45.05
N GLY A 201 -26.00 -7.44 -43.76
CA GLY A 201 -27.06 -6.99 -42.85
C GLY A 201 -27.54 -5.57 -43.13
N SER A 202 -28.72 -5.21 -42.62
CA SER A 202 -29.12 -3.80 -42.53
C SER A 202 -28.21 -3.03 -41.56
N PRO A 203 -28.12 -1.69 -41.61
CA PRO A 203 -27.19 -0.93 -40.77
C PRO A 203 -27.26 -1.26 -39.27
N ALA A 204 -28.47 -1.49 -38.75
CA ALA A 204 -28.67 -1.87 -37.35
C ALA A 204 -28.17 -3.30 -37.04
N VAL A 205 -28.40 -4.25 -37.97
CA VAL A 205 -27.89 -5.62 -37.87
C VAL A 205 -26.36 -5.65 -37.98
N GLN A 206 -25.77 -4.85 -38.88
CA GLN A 206 -24.31 -4.72 -39.01
C GLN A 206 -23.69 -4.21 -37.71
N ALA A 207 -24.27 -3.16 -37.10
CA ALA A 207 -23.83 -2.61 -35.82
C ALA A 207 -23.90 -3.65 -34.68
N ALA A 208 -25.03 -4.36 -34.56
CA ALA A 208 -25.19 -5.41 -33.56
C ALA A 208 -24.23 -6.59 -33.77
N ALA A 209 -23.98 -6.97 -35.02
CA ALA A 209 -23.03 -8.03 -35.37
C ALA A 209 -21.58 -7.63 -35.05
N LEU A 210 -21.21 -6.38 -35.33
CA LEU A 210 -19.91 -5.85 -34.93
C LEU A 210 -19.72 -5.91 -33.41
N ARG A 211 -20.72 -5.49 -32.64
CA ARG A 211 -20.68 -5.52 -31.18
C ARG A 211 -20.56 -6.95 -30.63
N ALA A 212 -21.27 -7.91 -31.23
CA ALA A 212 -21.17 -9.33 -30.86
C ALA A 212 -19.77 -9.90 -31.15
N LEU A 213 -19.15 -9.50 -32.26
CA LEU A 213 -17.81 -9.92 -32.63
C LEU A 213 -16.69 -9.14 -31.93
N ALA A 214 -16.97 -7.97 -31.36
CA ALA A 214 -15.98 -7.07 -30.77
C ALA A 214 -15.11 -7.75 -29.70
N ARG A 215 -15.72 -8.61 -28.86
CA ARG A 215 -15.02 -9.35 -27.80
C ARG A 215 -13.93 -10.30 -28.32
N THR A 216 -13.95 -10.68 -29.60
CA THR A 216 -12.87 -11.49 -30.22
C THR A 216 -11.52 -10.77 -30.20
N GLY A 217 -11.54 -9.42 -30.14
CA GLY A 217 -10.33 -8.61 -30.24
C GLY A 217 -9.54 -8.86 -31.52
N ASP A 218 -10.20 -9.24 -32.61
CA ASP A 218 -9.55 -9.52 -33.89
C ASP A 218 -9.31 -8.23 -34.70
N PRO A 219 -8.05 -7.82 -34.94
CA PRO A 219 -7.75 -6.63 -35.74
C PRO A 219 -8.30 -6.67 -37.18
N ALA A 220 -8.62 -7.86 -37.71
CA ALA A 220 -9.25 -8.00 -39.02
C ALA A 220 -10.66 -7.37 -39.08
N LEU A 221 -11.28 -7.13 -37.92
CA LEU A 221 -12.59 -6.48 -37.83
C LEU A 221 -12.52 -4.95 -37.98
N THR A 222 -11.35 -4.33 -37.81
CA THR A 222 -11.20 -2.86 -37.84
C THR A 222 -11.67 -2.22 -39.17
N PRO A 223 -11.35 -2.76 -40.37
CA PRO A 223 -11.89 -2.21 -41.62
C PRO A 223 -13.41 -2.29 -41.72
N HIS A 224 -14.02 -3.35 -41.21
CA HIS A 224 -15.48 -3.50 -41.15
C HIS A 224 -16.09 -2.48 -40.19
N ALA A 225 -15.51 -2.33 -39.00
CA ALA A 225 -15.96 -1.35 -38.00
C ALA A 225 -15.95 0.08 -38.58
N ARG A 226 -14.85 0.46 -39.23
CA ARG A 226 -14.72 1.76 -39.91
C ARG A 226 -15.83 1.98 -40.96
N ARG A 227 -16.06 1.00 -41.83
CA ARG A 227 -17.11 1.08 -42.86
C ARG A 227 -18.50 1.23 -42.23
N ILE A 228 -18.81 0.40 -41.23
CA ILE A 228 -20.11 0.38 -40.55
C ILE A 228 -20.36 1.72 -39.87
N CYS A 229 -19.41 2.21 -39.06
CA CYS A 229 -19.51 3.48 -38.35
C CYS A 229 -19.64 4.70 -39.30
N ALA A 230 -19.04 4.65 -40.50
CA ALA A 230 -19.16 5.72 -41.48
C ALA A 230 -20.53 5.75 -42.20
N GLY A 231 -21.22 4.61 -42.31
CA GLY A 231 -22.47 4.48 -43.06
C GLY A 231 -23.74 4.35 -42.22
N VAL A 232 -23.63 4.43 -40.89
CA VAL A 232 -24.72 4.14 -39.96
C VAL A 232 -25.71 5.31 -39.81
N SER A 233 -27.01 5.01 -39.69
CA SER A 233 -28.02 6.01 -39.38
C SER A 233 -27.89 6.52 -37.93
N PRO A 234 -28.39 7.72 -37.59
CA PRO A 234 -28.32 8.26 -36.22
C PRO A 234 -28.88 7.32 -35.15
N GLU A 235 -29.91 6.55 -35.48
CA GLU A 235 -30.60 5.61 -34.57
C GLU A 235 -29.72 4.41 -34.19
N SER A 236 -28.82 3.98 -35.07
CA SER A 236 -27.93 2.82 -34.86
C SER A 236 -26.48 3.22 -34.63
N ALA A 237 -26.17 4.52 -34.68
CA ALA A 237 -24.81 5.03 -34.59
C ALA A 237 -24.13 4.63 -33.29
N PHE A 238 -24.84 4.77 -32.16
CA PHE A 238 -24.28 4.44 -30.85
C PHE A 238 -23.82 2.98 -30.76
N ASP A 239 -24.66 2.02 -31.18
CA ASP A 239 -24.34 0.59 -31.11
C ASP A 239 -23.12 0.25 -32.00
N ALA A 240 -22.99 0.88 -33.17
CA ALA A 240 -21.84 0.68 -34.05
C ALA A 240 -20.54 1.18 -33.42
N TRP A 241 -20.55 2.41 -32.89
CA TRP A 241 -19.39 3.02 -32.26
C TRP A 241 -19.01 2.34 -30.93
N ASP A 242 -19.98 1.92 -30.11
CA ASP A 242 -19.74 1.09 -28.92
C ASP A 242 -19.11 -0.26 -29.30
N GLY A 243 -19.59 -0.89 -30.38
CA GLY A 243 -18.98 -2.10 -30.94
C GLY A 243 -17.51 -1.90 -31.33
N TRP A 244 -17.19 -0.80 -32.02
CA TRP A 244 -15.80 -0.50 -32.41
C TRP A 244 -14.91 -0.20 -31.20
N LEU A 245 -15.42 0.55 -30.21
CA LEU A 245 -14.68 0.81 -28.98
C LEU A 245 -14.40 -0.48 -28.20
N ARG A 246 -15.39 -1.37 -28.06
CA ARG A 246 -15.21 -2.69 -27.42
C ARG A 246 -14.20 -3.57 -28.14
N LEU A 247 -14.14 -3.46 -29.48
CA LEU A 247 -13.16 -4.17 -30.26
C LEU A 247 -11.74 -3.68 -29.91
N ALA A 248 -11.55 -2.37 -29.76
CA ALA A 248 -10.29 -1.80 -29.31
C ALA A 248 -9.91 -2.26 -27.90
N ASP A 249 -10.87 -2.28 -26.96
CA ASP A 249 -10.66 -2.80 -25.59
C ASP A 249 -10.26 -4.27 -25.59
N ALA A 250 -10.96 -5.11 -26.37
CA ALA A 250 -10.65 -6.53 -26.48
C ALA A 250 -9.28 -6.78 -27.16
N MET A 251 -8.92 -5.97 -28.17
CA MET A 251 -7.59 -6.01 -28.78
C MET A 251 -6.50 -5.59 -27.79
N ALA A 252 -6.73 -4.56 -26.98
CA ALA A 252 -5.75 -4.09 -25.98
C ALA A 252 -5.53 -5.10 -24.85
N ALA A 253 -6.61 -5.76 -24.40
CA ALA A 253 -6.55 -6.82 -23.39
C ALA A 253 -5.90 -8.11 -23.92
N ARG A 254 -5.88 -8.31 -25.25
CA ARG A 254 -5.30 -9.47 -25.91
C ARG A 254 -3.81 -9.25 -26.21
N GLY A 255 -2.97 -10.18 -25.77
CA GLY A 255 -1.53 -10.15 -26.08
C GLY A 255 -1.25 -10.09 -27.59
N GLY A 256 -0.27 -9.26 -27.98
CA GLY A 256 0.18 -9.11 -29.37
C GLY A 256 -0.64 -8.15 -30.25
N CYS A 257 -1.73 -7.57 -29.73
CA CYS A 257 -2.60 -6.65 -30.48
C CYS A 257 -2.56 -5.20 -29.98
N TRP A 258 -1.56 -4.84 -29.16
CA TRP A 258 -1.44 -3.53 -28.53
C TRP A 258 -1.37 -2.37 -29.55
N GLU A 259 -0.44 -2.43 -30.51
CA GLU A 259 -0.26 -1.35 -31.49
C GLU A 259 -1.51 -1.14 -32.38
N PRO A 260 -2.15 -2.19 -32.91
CA PRO A 260 -3.46 -2.07 -33.54
C PRO A 260 -4.55 -1.43 -32.64
N ALA A 261 -4.58 -1.77 -31.35
CA ALA A 261 -5.56 -1.23 -30.41
C ALA A 261 -5.34 0.27 -30.18
N MET A 262 -4.10 0.68 -29.93
CA MET A 262 -3.74 2.09 -29.77
C MET A 262 -4.09 2.92 -31.00
N ARG A 263 -3.82 2.38 -32.20
CA ARG A 263 -4.24 3.03 -33.46
C ARG A 263 -5.76 3.19 -33.53
N THR A 264 -6.50 2.18 -33.12
CA THR A 264 -7.97 2.21 -33.14
C THR A 264 -8.53 3.24 -32.16
N TYR A 265 -8.01 3.32 -30.93
CA TYR A 265 -8.47 4.37 -30.00
C TYR A 265 -8.23 5.77 -30.54
N ARG A 266 -7.05 6.04 -31.14
CA ARG A 266 -6.75 7.35 -31.75
C ARG A 266 -7.73 7.68 -32.87
N GLU A 267 -8.02 6.70 -33.73
CA GLU A 267 -8.97 6.86 -34.84
C GLU A 267 -10.41 7.11 -34.33
N ILE A 268 -10.87 6.35 -33.33
CA ILE A 268 -12.18 6.57 -32.69
C ILE A 268 -12.24 7.97 -32.10
N LEU A 269 -11.19 8.40 -31.40
CA LEU A 269 -11.13 9.72 -30.78
C LEU A 269 -11.21 10.85 -31.81
N GLU A 270 -10.61 10.67 -32.98
CA GLU A 270 -10.63 11.65 -34.06
C GLU A 270 -11.98 11.71 -34.79
N THR A 271 -12.65 10.57 -34.96
CA THR A 271 -13.78 10.42 -35.90
C THR A 271 -15.15 10.22 -35.25
N ALA A 272 -15.22 9.79 -33.99
CA ALA A 272 -16.49 9.49 -33.33
C ALA A 272 -17.31 10.77 -33.09
N PRO A 273 -18.63 10.76 -33.39
CA PRO A 273 -19.51 11.92 -33.22
C PRO A 273 -19.98 12.12 -31.78
N HIS A 274 -19.77 11.15 -30.90
CA HIS A 274 -20.32 11.14 -29.54
C HIS A 274 -19.21 11.28 -28.50
N THR A 275 -19.36 12.25 -27.59
CA THR A 275 -18.42 12.50 -26.50
C THR A 275 -18.28 11.30 -25.55
N LEU A 276 -19.33 10.48 -25.37
CA LEU A 276 -19.25 9.26 -24.56
C LEU A 276 -18.27 8.24 -25.16
N ILE A 277 -18.29 8.07 -26.49
CA ILE A 277 -17.39 7.16 -27.20
C ILE A 277 -15.97 7.71 -27.21
N GLN A 278 -15.81 9.02 -27.43
CA GLN A 278 -14.51 9.69 -27.34
C GLN A 278 -13.91 9.56 -25.93
N GLY A 279 -14.71 9.75 -24.88
CA GLY A 279 -14.31 9.57 -23.49
C GLY A 279 -13.89 8.12 -23.20
N GLY A 280 -14.60 7.15 -23.75
CA GLY A 280 -14.19 5.74 -23.69
C GLY A 280 -12.84 5.47 -24.35
N ALA A 281 -12.60 6.06 -25.53
CA ALA A 281 -11.31 5.94 -26.22
C ALA A 281 -10.16 6.60 -25.43
N ILE A 282 -10.41 7.76 -24.81
CA ILE A 282 -9.45 8.43 -23.91
C ILE A 282 -9.11 7.52 -22.73
N ALA A 283 -10.12 6.94 -22.08
CA ALA A 283 -9.91 6.00 -20.97
C ALA A 283 -9.10 4.76 -21.41
N GLY A 284 -9.35 4.25 -22.62
CA GLY A 284 -8.55 3.17 -23.22
C GLY A 284 -7.08 3.54 -23.45
N LEU A 285 -6.82 4.74 -23.99
CA LEU A 285 -5.46 5.27 -24.18
C LEU A 285 -4.70 5.45 -22.85
N GLY A 286 -5.40 5.81 -21.77
CA GLY A 286 -4.77 5.91 -20.44
C GLY A 286 -4.52 4.54 -19.81
N ARG A 287 -5.50 3.63 -19.85
CA ARG A 287 -5.44 2.32 -19.19
C ARG A 287 -4.42 1.38 -19.84
N TYR A 288 -4.36 1.39 -21.17
CA TYR A 288 -3.55 0.44 -21.92
C TYR A 288 -2.39 1.11 -22.67
N GLY A 289 -2.40 2.43 -22.83
CA GLY A 289 -1.39 3.15 -23.60
C GLY A 289 -0.17 3.57 -22.79
N ASP A 290 0.55 4.52 -23.36
CA ASP A 290 1.81 5.06 -22.84
C ASP A 290 1.82 6.60 -22.96
N ALA A 291 2.99 7.20 -22.75
CA ALA A 291 3.19 8.64 -22.85
C ALA A 291 2.78 9.24 -24.20
N ALA A 292 2.76 8.46 -25.29
CA ALA A 292 2.36 8.94 -26.61
C ALA A 292 0.84 9.26 -26.69
N GLY A 293 0.04 8.77 -25.74
CA GLY A 293 -1.38 9.12 -25.64
C GLY A 293 -1.63 10.56 -25.18
N VAL A 294 -0.74 11.12 -24.35
CA VAL A 294 -0.89 12.46 -23.76
C VAL A 294 -1.08 13.57 -24.81
N PRO A 295 -0.19 13.73 -25.82
CA PRO A 295 -0.36 14.78 -26.83
C PRO A 295 -1.62 14.57 -27.69
N VAL A 296 -2.05 13.32 -27.91
CA VAL A 296 -3.28 13.03 -28.67
C VAL A 296 -4.52 13.47 -27.89
N ILE A 297 -4.57 13.15 -26.59
CA ILE A 297 -5.66 13.58 -25.70
C ILE A 297 -5.69 15.12 -25.62
N ALA A 298 -4.52 15.76 -25.46
CA ALA A 298 -4.40 17.21 -25.41
C ALA A 298 -4.97 17.92 -26.64
N GLN A 299 -4.66 17.42 -27.84
CA GLN A 299 -5.18 17.97 -29.10
C GLN A 299 -6.70 17.91 -29.18
N VAL A 300 -7.33 16.91 -28.57
CA VAL A 300 -8.79 16.75 -28.58
C VAL A 300 -9.44 17.68 -27.58
N LEU A 301 -8.84 17.85 -26.40
CA LEU A 301 -9.31 18.80 -25.39
C LEU A 301 -9.25 20.25 -25.89
N ALA A 302 -8.28 20.58 -26.75
CA ALA A 302 -8.12 21.91 -27.34
C ALA A 302 -9.18 22.26 -28.42
N ARG A 303 -9.99 21.28 -28.88
CA ARG A 303 -11.07 21.52 -29.85
C ARG A 303 -12.24 22.24 -29.20
N GLU A 304 -13.07 22.90 -30.00
CA GLU A 304 -14.33 23.48 -29.52
C GLU A 304 -15.21 22.37 -28.90
N GLY A 305 -15.69 22.59 -27.67
CA GLY A 305 -16.45 21.59 -26.91
C GLY A 305 -15.61 20.48 -26.24
N GLY A 306 -14.28 20.48 -26.42
CA GLY A 306 -13.37 19.48 -25.85
C GLY A 306 -13.35 19.43 -24.32
N ALA A 307 -13.74 20.52 -23.64
CA ALA A 307 -13.82 20.61 -22.18
C ALA A 307 -14.70 19.51 -21.54
N VAL A 308 -15.72 19.01 -22.25
CA VAL A 308 -16.60 17.92 -21.77
C VAL A 308 -15.81 16.60 -21.57
N LEU A 309 -14.65 16.45 -22.21
CA LEU A 309 -13.80 15.27 -22.14
C LEU A 309 -12.71 15.36 -21.05
N GLU A 310 -12.57 16.51 -20.36
CA GLU A 310 -11.58 16.68 -19.29
C GLU A 310 -11.65 15.62 -18.18
N PRO A 311 -12.84 15.18 -17.70
CA PRO A 311 -12.91 14.12 -16.70
C PRO A 311 -12.35 12.79 -17.19
N ALA A 312 -12.62 12.42 -18.45
CA ALA A 312 -12.09 11.20 -19.04
C ALA A 312 -10.56 11.30 -19.23
N ALA A 313 -10.08 12.48 -19.65
CA ALA A 313 -8.64 12.75 -19.80
C ALA A 313 -7.91 12.66 -18.45
N MET A 314 -8.47 13.21 -17.38
CA MET A 314 -7.87 13.15 -16.06
C MET A 314 -7.76 11.71 -15.54
N GLU A 315 -8.79 10.90 -15.78
CA GLU A 315 -8.75 9.48 -15.41
C GLU A 315 -7.72 8.69 -16.24
N ALA A 316 -7.61 9.03 -17.53
CA ALA A 316 -6.59 8.47 -18.39
C ALA A 316 -5.17 8.84 -17.92
N PHE A 317 -4.93 10.12 -17.62
CA PHE A 317 -3.64 10.61 -17.12
C PHE A 317 -3.25 10.00 -15.77
N ARG A 318 -4.22 9.79 -14.86
CA ARG A 318 -4.00 9.12 -13.58
C ARG A 318 -3.55 7.66 -13.74
N SER A 319 -3.99 7.00 -14.81
CA SER A 319 -3.66 5.61 -15.12
C SER A 319 -2.26 5.45 -15.76
N LEU A 320 -1.68 6.52 -16.29
CA LEU A 320 -0.36 6.48 -16.90
C LEU A 320 0.74 6.39 -15.85
N ALA A 321 1.72 5.53 -16.09
CA ALA A 321 2.84 5.30 -15.19
C ALA A 321 4.19 5.45 -15.90
N GLY A 322 5.25 5.63 -15.12
CA GLY A 322 6.62 5.73 -15.63
C GLY A 322 7.06 7.17 -15.95
N ARG A 323 8.38 7.34 -16.08
CA ARG A 323 9.00 8.67 -16.20
C ARG A 323 8.60 9.43 -17.47
N GLU A 324 8.46 8.73 -18.60
CA GLU A 324 8.07 9.35 -19.87
C GLU A 324 6.66 9.95 -19.81
N ALA A 325 5.72 9.25 -19.17
CA ALA A 325 4.36 9.76 -18.97
C ALA A 325 4.38 11.02 -18.09
N ARG A 326 5.18 11.03 -17.02
CA ARG A 326 5.33 12.22 -16.16
C ARG A 326 5.90 13.41 -16.91
N LEU A 327 6.92 13.20 -17.73
CA LEU A 327 7.48 14.25 -18.58
C LEU A 327 6.45 14.78 -19.60
N ALA A 328 5.65 13.89 -20.20
CA ALA A 328 4.60 14.29 -21.13
C ALA A 328 3.50 15.11 -20.43
N LEU A 329 3.07 14.73 -19.23
CA LEU A 329 2.09 15.48 -18.43
C LEU A 329 2.65 16.83 -17.96
N ALA A 330 3.91 16.88 -17.55
CA ALA A 330 4.59 18.13 -17.20
C ALA A 330 4.67 19.08 -18.41
N ALA A 331 4.94 18.55 -19.61
CA ALA A 331 4.95 19.33 -20.85
C ALA A 331 3.55 19.79 -21.30
N LEU A 332 2.49 19.05 -20.96
CA LEU A 332 1.11 19.42 -21.23
C LEU A 332 0.64 20.59 -20.34
N TYR A 333 1.07 20.61 -19.08
CA TYR A 333 0.61 21.58 -18.09
C TYR A 333 0.60 23.06 -18.54
N PRO A 334 1.68 23.64 -19.10
CA PRO A 334 1.69 25.06 -19.48
C PRO A 334 0.66 25.40 -20.58
N GLU A 335 0.40 24.46 -21.49
CA GLU A 335 -0.52 24.62 -22.62
C GLU A 335 -1.99 24.34 -22.25
N ALA A 336 -2.24 23.76 -21.07
CA ALA A 336 -3.57 23.40 -20.62
C ALA A 336 -4.42 24.64 -20.25
N GLY A 337 -5.74 24.54 -20.45
CA GLY A 337 -6.71 25.52 -19.96
C GLY A 337 -6.76 25.56 -18.42
N THR A 338 -7.30 26.63 -17.84
CA THR A 338 -7.30 26.86 -16.39
C THR A 338 -7.90 25.71 -15.58
N THR A 339 -9.05 25.16 -16.00
CA THR A 339 -9.70 24.02 -15.33
C THR A 339 -8.80 22.78 -15.33
N MET A 340 -8.20 22.46 -16.48
CA MET A 340 -7.28 21.34 -16.62
C MET A 340 -5.97 21.57 -15.82
N LYS A 341 -5.44 22.79 -15.76
CA LYS A 341 -4.27 23.13 -14.92
C LYS A 341 -4.53 22.83 -13.45
N VAL A 342 -5.69 23.26 -12.93
CA VAL A 342 -6.10 22.96 -11.54
C VAL A 342 -6.17 21.45 -11.29
N ALA A 343 -6.77 20.68 -12.22
CA ALA A 343 -6.87 19.24 -12.09
C ALA A 343 -5.50 18.53 -12.17
N LEU A 344 -4.62 18.96 -13.08
CA LEU A 344 -3.25 18.45 -13.21
C LEU A 344 -2.41 18.74 -11.97
N LEU A 345 -2.52 19.92 -11.35
CA LEU A 345 -1.86 20.22 -10.08
C LEU A 345 -2.31 19.26 -8.97
N GLY A 346 -3.61 18.95 -8.94
CA GLY A 346 -4.16 17.92 -8.06
C GLY A 346 -3.47 16.57 -8.27
N LEU A 347 -3.38 16.11 -9.53
CA LEU A 347 -2.70 14.88 -9.92
C LEU A 347 -1.20 14.89 -9.55
N PHE A 348 -0.50 16.01 -9.76
CA PHE A 348 0.93 16.16 -9.45
C PHE A 348 1.19 16.10 -7.94
N GLY A 349 0.26 16.57 -7.11
CA GLY A 349 0.33 16.38 -5.65
C GLY A 349 0.08 14.94 -5.22
N ASP A 350 -0.90 14.28 -5.83
CA ASP A 350 -1.29 12.90 -5.47
C ASP A 350 -0.26 11.86 -5.94
N GLN A 351 0.38 12.10 -7.08
CA GLN A 351 1.42 11.27 -7.67
C GLN A 351 2.75 12.04 -7.76
N TYR A 352 3.20 12.57 -6.62
CA TYR A 352 4.38 13.43 -6.57
C TYR A 352 5.62 12.78 -7.19
N ALA A 353 6.33 13.59 -7.99
CA ALA A 353 7.60 13.24 -8.60
C ALA A 353 8.46 14.49 -8.80
N PRO A 354 9.81 14.35 -8.88
CA PRO A 354 10.71 15.49 -9.07
C PRO A 354 10.40 16.32 -10.32
N GLU A 355 9.88 15.67 -11.38
CA GLU A 355 9.48 16.36 -12.62
C GLU A 355 8.36 17.40 -12.41
N TYR A 356 7.57 17.29 -11.34
CA TYR A 356 6.46 18.20 -11.04
C TYR A 356 6.81 19.31 -10.04
N ALA A 357 7.96 19.21 -9.36
CA ALA A 357 8.30 20.11 -8.25
C ALA A 357 8.33 21.59 -8.66
N GLY A 358 8.97 21.89 -9.80
CA GLY A 358 9.02 23.26 -10.34
C GLY A 358 7.63 23.80 -10.70
N LEU A 359 6.78 22.97 -11.33
CA LEU A 359 5.44 23.36 -11.75
C LEU A 359 4.52 23.65 -10.55
N LEU A 360 4.65 22.86 -9.48
CA LEU A 360 3.93 23.09 -8.22
C LEU A 360 4.40 24.40 -7.54
N ALA A 361 5.71 24.66 -7.53
CA ALA A 361 6.28 25.88 -6.95
C ALA A 361 5.86 27.15 -7.73
N GLU A 362 5.90 27.11 -9.06
CA GLU A 362 5.41 28.18 -9.94
C GLU A 362 3.90 28.38 -9.77
N GLY A 363 3.13 27.28 -9.77
CA GLY A 363 1.68 27.30 -9.56
C GLY A 363 1.29 27.98 -8.24
N ALA A 364 2.06 27.78 -7.17
CA ALA A 364 1.79 28.38 -5.85
C ALA A 364 1.87 29.92 -5.81
N HIS A 365 2.51 30.53 -6.82
CA HIS A 365 2.67 31.97 -7.01
C HIS A 365 1.89 32.52 -8.21
N HIS A 366 1.08 31.69 -8.88
CA HIS A 366 0.37 32.07 -10.11
C HIS A 366 -0.61 33.25 -9.89
N GLU A 367 -0.96 34.03 -10.92
CA GLU A 367 -1.89 35.17 -10.76
C GLU A 367 -3.37 34.74 -10.57
N ASP A 368 -3.74 33.58 -11.14
CA ASP A 368 -5.05 32.95 -10.95
C ASP A 368 -5.16 32.28 -9.57
N ALA A 369 -6.20 32.64 -8.81
CA ALA A 369 -6.41 32.14 -7.44
C ALA A 369 -6.72 30.64 -7.38
N GLY A 370 -7.40 30.08 -8.40
CA GLY A 370 -7.70 28.65 -8.46
C GLY A 370 -6.44 27.82 -8.65
N ILE A 371 -5.56 28.25 -9.57
CA ILE A 371 -4.25 27.62 -9.80
C ILE A 371 -3.38 27.71 -8.54
N ARG A 372 -3.29 28.89 -7.90
CA ARG A 372 -2.55 29.04 -6.64
C ARG A 372 -3.02 28.09 -5.56
N SER A 373 -4.33 28.06 -5.31
CA SER A 373 -4.93 27.23 -4.27
C SER A 373 -4.68 25.74 -4.53
N ALA A 374 -4.85 25.29 -5.78
CA ALA A 374 -4.61 23.91 -6.18
C ALA A 374 -3.14 23.49 -6.01
N ALA A 375 -2.20 24.35 -6.43
CA ALA A 375 -0.77 24.09 -6.31
C ALA A 375 -0.32 24.02 -4.86
N ARG A 376 -0.76 24.96 -4.01
CA ARG A 376 -0.43 24.96 -2.58
C ARG A 376 -1.02 23.75 -1.86
N GLY A 377 -2.27 23.39 -2.16
CA GLY A 377 -2.89 22.17 -1.64
C GLY A 377 -2.15 20.90 -2.09
N ALA A 378 -1.64 20.87 -3.32
CA ALA A 378 -0.83 19.78 -3.83
C ALA A 378 0.54 19.70 -3.12
N LEU A 379 1.25 20.82 -2.96
CA LEU A 379 2.51 20.92 -2.20
C LEU A 379 2.36 20.39 -0.76
N GLU A 380 1.27 20.74 -0.10
CA GLU A 380 0.94 20.25 1.25
C GLU A 380 0.82 18.70 1.32
N ARG A 381 0.42 18.04 0.23
CA ARG A 381 0.30 16.56 0.16
C ARG A 381 1.61 15.85 -0.13
N THR A 382 2.58 16.53 -0.75
CA THR A 382 3.87 15.92 -1.16
C THR A 382 4.71 15.41 0.00
N ALA A 383 4.55 15.98 1.20
CA ALA A 383 5.40 15.72 2.36
C ALA A 383 6.91 15.85 2.05
N SER A 384 7.29 16.83 1.22
CA SER A 384 8.68 17.07 0.81
C SER A 384 9.27 18.35 1.45
N PRO A 385 10.57 18.37 1.78
CA PRO A 385 11.26 19.57 2.29
C PRO A 385 11.24 20.74 1.32
N GLU A 386 11.26 20.49 0.02
CA GLU A 386 11.21 21.53 -1.01
C GLU A 386 9.90 22.32 -0.93
N ALA A 387 8.79 21.68 -0.55
CA ALA A 387 7.52 22.37 -0.34
C ALA A 387 7.59 23.35 0.85
N VAL A 388 8.40 23.07 1.88
CA VAL A 388 8.61 23.99 3.01
C VAL A 388 9.24 25.29 2.53
N GLU A 389 10.21 25.21 1.62
CA GLU A 389 10.88 26.37 1.05
C GLU A 389 9.93 27.24 0.22
N VAL A 390 8.99 26.63 -0.50
CA VAL A 390 7.94 27.36 -1.24
C VAL A 390 7.04 28.14 -0.29
N PHE A 391 6.53 27.50 0.76
CA PHE A 391 5.68 28.21 1.75
C PHE A 391 6.45 29.28 2.53
N ARG A 392 7.72 29.02 2.85
CA ARG A 392 8.62 30.00 3.46
C ARG A 392 8.75 31.25 2.59
N ALA A 393 9.04 31.08 1.30
CA ALA A 393 9.15 32.19 0.36
C ALA A 393 7.85 33.01 0.30
N ILE A 394 6.69 32.36 0.21
CA ILE A 394 5.37 33.02 0.19
C ILE A 394 5.18 33.92 1.43
N LEU A 395 5.47 33.38 2.62
CA LEU A 395 5.28 34.10 3.88
C LEU A 395 6.33 35.21 4.09
N GLU A 396 7.58 34.97 3.72
CA GLU A 396 8.67 35.95 3.78
C GLU A 396 8.42 37.12 2.82
N GLU A 397 8.01 36.83 1.57
CA GLU A 397 7.71 37.86 0.57
C GLU A 397 6.58 38.78 1.03
N ALA A 398 5.49 38.23 1.56
CA ALA A 398 4.39 39.01 2.10
C ALA A 398 4.84 39.93 3.25
N TYR A 399 5.73 39.44 4.13
CA TYR A 399 6.30 40.23 5.20
C TYR A 399 7.19 41.37 4.67
N VAL A 400 8.10 41.07 3.73
CA VAL A 400 9.02 42.03 3.14
C VAL A 400 8.29 43.12 2.35
N GLN A 401 7.21 42.76 1.65
CA GLN A 401 6.38 43.71 0.90
C GLN A 401 5.43 44.52 1.79
N GLY A 402 5.37 44.22 3.10
CA GLY A 402 4.44 44.88 4.02
C GLY A 402 2.97 44.62 3.69
N GLN A 403 2.67 43.45 3.09
CA GLN A 403 1.32 43.07 2.72
C GLN A 403 0.45 42.89 3.97
N GLU A 404 -0.78 43.40 3.93
CA GLU A 404 -1.74 43.15 5.01
C GLU A 404 -2.07 41.66 5.09
N TRP A 405 -2.14 41.14 6.32
CA TRP A 405 -2.51 39.75 6.57
C TRP A 405 -3.91 39.47 6.03
N ASN A 406 -4.05 38.43 5.22
CA ASN A 406 -5.29 38.08 4.54
C ASN A 406 -5.58 36.57 4.65
N PRO A 407 -6.78 36.10 4.24
CA PRO A 407 -7.12 34.69 4.31
C PRO A 407 -6.18 33.77 3.52
N GLU A 408 -5.60 34.22 2.40
CA GLU A 408 -4.65 33.40 1.62
C GLU A 408 -3.35 33.11 2.38
N LEU A 409 -2.84 34.06 3.16
CA LEU A 409 -1.66 33.89 4.00
C LEU A 409 -1.96 33.01 5.22
N GLU A 410 -3.16 33.14 5.79
CA GLU A 410 -3.64 32.26 6.86
C GLU A 410 -3.75 30.80 6.37
N ASP A 411 -4.31 30.59 5.18
CA ASP A 411 -4.41 29.27 4.56
C ASP A 411 -3.02 28.68 4.27
N ALA A 412 -2.08 29.49 3.76
CA ALA A 412 -0.70 29.05 3.51
C ALA A 412 0.01 28.65 4.81
N LEU A 413 -0.17 29.41 5.89
CA LEU A 413 0.35 29.06 7.21
C LEU A 413 -0.29 27.76 7.74
N GLY A 414 -1.60 27.58 7.55
CA GLY A 414 -2.33 26.35 7.89
C GLY A 414 -1.82 25.12 7.12
N GLN A 415 -1.58 25.27 5.82
CA GLN A 415 -1.00 24.24 4.96
C GLN A 415 0.42 23.89 5.41
N LEU A 416 1.26 24.88 5.73
CA LEU A 416 2.59 24.63 6.25
C LEU A 416 2.58 23.87 7.59
N ARG A 417 1.63 24.16 8.49
CA ARG A 417 1.42 23.37 9.72
C ARG A 417 1.05 21.92 9.42
N SER A 418 0.18 21.69 8.43
CA SER A 418 -0.19 20.34 7.97
C SER A 418 1.02 19.61 7.40
N LEU A 419 1.80 20.27 6.53
CA LEU A 419 3.01 19.76 5.93
C LEU A 419 4.07 19.37 6.99
N ALA A 420 4.27 20.21 8.02
CA ALA A 420 5.19 19.92 9.11
C ALA A 420 4.86 18.62 9.85
N ARG A 421 3.56 18.34 10.08
CA ARG A 421 3.12 17.08 10.70
C ARG A 421 3.34 15.89 9.77
N LYS A 422 3.08 16.03 8.47
CA LYS A 422 3.31 14.96 7.48
C LYS A 422 4.79 14.63 7.30
N LEU A 423 5.67 15.64 7.26
CA LEU A 423 7.13 15.44 7.21
C LEU A 423 7.62 14.62 8.41
N ARG A 424 7.13 14.94 9.61
CA ARG A 424 7.43 14.17 10.82
C ARG A 424 6.93 12.73 10.71
N GLN A 425 5.71 12.51 10.22
CA GLN A 425 5.15 11.16 10.01
C GLN A 425 5.94 10.36 8.97
N ALA A 426 6.51 11.04 7.96
CA ALA A 426 7.39 10.44 6.96
C ALA A 426 8.82 10.18 7.46
N GLY A 427 9.14 10.53 8.71
CA GLY A 427 10.48 10.35 9.32
C GLY A 427 11.47 11.48 9.04
N ASP A 428 11.05 12.56 8.37
CA ASP A 428 11.90 13.73 8.15
C ASP A 428 11.71 14.77 9.26
N GLY A 429 12.37 14.51 10.39
CA GLY A 429 12.38 15.42 11.54
C GLY A 429 13.00 16.79 11.22
N ASN A 430 14.04 16.84 10.39
CA ASN A 430 14.70 18.10 10.03
C ASN A 430 13.79 18.98 9.16
N GLY A 431 13.13 18.39 8.16
CA GLY A 431 12.12 19.08 7.35
C GLY A 431 10.96 19.58 8.21
N ALA A 432 10.46 18.74 9.13
CA ALA A 432 9.39 19.12 10.05
C ALA A 432 9.79 20.28 10.97
N GLY A 433 11.00 20.25 11.54
CA GLY A 433 11.51 21.31 12.41
C GLY A 433 11.68 22.65 11.68
N ARG A 434 12.22 22.64 10.46
CA ARG A 434 12.30 23.84 9.61
C ARG A 434 10.92 24.40 9.27
N ALA A 435 9.94 23.55 8.96
CA ALA A 435 8.58 23.98 8.72
C ALA A 435 7.97 24.64 9.97
N TRP A 436 8.13 24.04 11.15
CA TRP A 436 7.65 24.63 12.41
C TRP A 436 8.35 25.95 12.76
N LEU A 437 9.63 26.10 12.44
CA LEU A 437 10.35 27.36 12.61
C LEU A 437 9.73 28.48 11.77
N VAL A 438 9.40 28.20 10.51
CA VAL A 438 8.71 29.17 9.65
C VAL A 438 7.33 29.50 10.21
N VAL A 439 6.56 28.49 10.65
CA VAL A 439 5.27 28.74 11.31
C VAL A 439 5.43 29.64 12.53
N TYR A 440 6.42 29.38 13.38
CA TYR A 440 6.67 30.18 14.59
C TYR A 440 6.93 31.65 14.25
N ARG A 441 7.79 31.91 13.24
CA ARG A 441 8.15 33.26 12.80
C ARG A 441 6.99 34.01 12.15
N SER A 442 6.08 33.30 11.48
CA SER A 442 4.92 33.88 10.81
C SER A 442 3.65 33.91 11.68
N ALA A 443 3.63 33.24 12.83
CA ALA A 443 2.46 33.12 13.69
C ALA A 443 2.05 34.47 14.32
N ARG A 444 0.78 34.86 14.09
CA ARG A 444 0.17 36.05 14.71
C ARG A 444 -0.56 35.73 16.01
N GLU A 445 -1.08 34.52 16.15
CA GLU A 445 -1.77 34.04 17.35
C GLU A 445 -0.82 33.29 18.28
N ASP A 446 -0.95 33.53 19.59
CA ASP A 446 -0.13 32.85 20.61
C ASP A 446 -0.41 31.35 20.70
N THR A 447 -1.61 30.91 20.31
CA THR A 447 -1.99 29.49 20.18
C THR A 447 -1.13 28.79 19.12
N VAL A 448 -1.04 29.38 17.93
CA VAL A 448 -0.24 28.85 16.81
C VAL A 448 1.24 28.93 17.13
N ARG A 449 1.70 30.03 17.75
CA ARG A 449 3.10 30.17 18.16
C ARG A 449 3.51 29.09 19.18
N ARG A 450 2.64 28.78 20.15
CA ARG A 450 2.86 27.68 21.11
C ARG A 450 2.89 26.30 20.44
N GLU A 451 1.97 26.04 19.52
CA GLU A 451 2.01 24.78 18.77
C GLU A 451 3.32 24.63 17.96
N ALA A 452 3.72 25.69 17.26
CA ALA A 452 4.97 25.68 16.50
C ALA A 452 6.18 25.43 17.40
N LEU A 453 6.16 25.98 18.61
CA LEU A 453 7.19 25.77 19.62
C LEU A 453 7.28 24.31 20.07
N ASP A 454 6.14 23.66 20.33
CA ASP A 454 6.10 22.24 20.65
C ASP A 454 6.59 21.38 19.46
N GLY A 455 6.29 21.82 18.23
CA GLY A 455 6.80 21.24 17.00
C GLY A 455 8.33 21.31 16.88
N ILE A 456 8.92 22.47 17.22
CA ILE A 456 10.38 22.69 17.25
C ILE A 456 11.02 21.86 18.36
N ARG A 457 10.41 21.78 19.56
CA ARG A 457 10.92 20.93 20.66
C ARG A 457 10.96 19.47 20.28
N ALA A 458 9.91 18.98 19.61
CA ALA A 458 9.82 17.61 19.15
C ALA A 458 10.75 17.32 17.96
N ASN A 459 11.15 18.33 17.19
CA ASN A 459 12.01 18.20 16.01
C ASN A 459 13.00 19.37 15.93
N PRO A 460 14.03 19.40 16.78
CA PRO A 460 14.91 20.55 16.90
C PRO A 460 15.78 20.74 15.66
N VAL A 461 15.91 21.98 15.19
CA VAL A 461 16.75 22.33 14.04
C VAL A 461 17.74 23.45 14.38
N PRO A 462 18.97 23.41 13.84
CA PRO A 462 19.98 24.46 13.99
C PRO A 462 19.49 25.90 13.82
N GLU A 463 18.61 26.12 12.85
CA GLU A 463 18.14 27.42 12.41
C GLU A 463 17.20 28.10 13.42
N ALA A 464 16.72 27.35 14.42
CA ALA A 464 15.84 27.81 15.49
C ALA A 464 16.60 28.32 16.73
N PHE A 465 17.89 28.62 16.60
CA PHE A 465 18.76 29.00 17.73
C PHE A 465 18.19 30.15 18.58
N ASP A 466 17.73 31.22 17.94
CA ASP A 466 17.13 32.38 18.59
C ASP A 466 15.86 32.02 19.38
N VAL A 467 14.98 31.24 18.76
CA VAL A 467 13.75 30.76 19.39
C VAL A 467 14.05 29.88 20.60
N VAL A 468 15.08 29.03 20.52
CA VAL A 468 15.46 28.15 21.62
C VAL A 468 16.11 28.93 22.76
N LEU A 469 16.93 29.96 22.48
CA LEU A 469 17.47 30.83 23.54
C LEU A 469 16.36 31.49 24.38
N ASP A 470 15.29 31.95 23.74
CA ASP A 470 14.15 32.53 24.46
C ASP A 470 13.47 31.51 25.39
N LEU A 471 13.43 30.22 25.01
CA LEU A 471 12.92 29.14 25.85
C LEU A 471 13.83 28.77 27.01
N LEU A 472 15.14 28.75 26.75
CA LEU A 472 16.15 28.53 27.77
C LEU A 472 16.06 29.63 28.84
N ALA A 473 15.90 30.90 28.43
CA ALA A 473 15.70 32.04 29.32
C ALA A 473 14.38 31.94 30.13
N ALA A 474 13.36 31.29 29.59
CA ALA A 474 12.10 31.02 30.27
C ALA A 474 12.17 29.84 31.28
N GLY A 475 13.31 29.13 31.35
CA GLY A 475 13.55 28.06 32.33
C GLY A 475 13.06 26.66 31.90
N ASP A 476 12.73 26.44 30.62
CA ASP A 476 12.16 25.17 30.12
C ASP A 476 13.23 24.20 29.56
N LEU A 477 14.39 24.22 30.22
CA LEU A 477 15.66 23.62 29.78
C LEU A 477 15.65 22.08 29.83
N ASP A 478 14.69 21.48 30.54
CA ASP A 478 14.54 20.02 30.69
C ASP A 478 13.64 19.41 29.59
N SER A 479 13.03 20.22 28.73
CA SER A 479 12.10 19.78 27.69
C SER A 479 12.78 19.37 26.37
N LEU A 480 14.10 19.58 26.22
CA LEU A 480 14.83 19.36 24.96
C LEU A 480 15.79 18.16 25.02
N PRO A 481 15.89 17.36 23.94
CA PRO A 481 16.91 16.31 23.81
C PRO A 481 18.35 16.84 23.88
N ALA A 482 19.28 16.03 24.41
CA ALA A 482 20.68 16.43 24.62
C ALA A 482 21.44 16.73 23.31
N ASP A 483 21.26 15.91 22.28
CA ASP A 483 21.82 16.12 20.94
C ASP A 483 21.35 17.44 20.32
N ALA A 484 20.06 17.76 20.45
CA ALA A 484 19.50 19.01 19.99
C ALA A 484 20.16 20.22 20.68
N MET A 485 20.23 20.20 22.00
CA MET A 485 20.86 21.28 22.77
C MET A 485 22.33 21.50 22.36
N VAL A 486 23.09 20.40 22.21
CA VAL A 486 24.49 20.46 21.76
C VAL A 486 24.60 20.99 20.33
N GLY A 487 23.75 20.52 19.41
CA GLY A 487 23.75 20.98 18.03
C GLY A 487 23.46 22.47 17.91
N ILE A 488 22.51 22.97 18.70
CA ILE A 488 22.12 24.37 18.81
C ILE A 488 23.29 25.20 19.32
N ALA A 489 23.91 24.80 20.43
CA ALA A 489 25.06 25.51 21.00
C ALA A 489 26.25 25.59 20.02
N GLN A 490 26.56 24.48 19.33
CA GLN A 490 27.64 24.45 18.35
C GLN A 490 27.37 25.31 17.11
N ASN A 491 26.12 25.37 16.63
CA ASN A 491 25.77 26.25 15.52
C ASN A 491 25.84 27.73 15.89
N ALA A 492 25.52 28.08 17.14
CA ALA A 492 25.71 29.43 17.65
C ALA A 492 27.19 29.84 17.62
N ILE A 493 28.07 28.93 18.09
CA ILE A 493 29.52 29.13 18.03
C ILE A 493 29.98 29.35 16.60
N ALA A 494 29.51 28.52 15.66
CA ALA A 494 29.85 28.64 14.24
C ALA A 494 29.28 29.92 13.59
N SER A 495 28.16 30.43 14.08
CA SER A 495 27.46 31.61 13.54
C SER A 495 27.90 32.94 14.19
N GLY A 496 29.09 32.96 14.80
CA GLY A 496 29.68 34.18 15.38
C GLY A 496 29.20 34.54 16.79
N ARG A 497 28.33 33.73 17.40
CA ARG A 497 27.84 33.90 18.79
C ARG A 497 28.57 32.96 19.76
N ALA A 498 29.90 33.00 19.72
CA ALA A 498 30.75 32.04 20.43
C ALA A 498 30.62 32.09 21.96
N GLU A 499 30.36 33.26 22.54
CA GLU A 499 30.20 33.39 24.00
C GLU A 499 28.89 32.77 24.48
N GLU A 500 27.77 33.10 23.82
CA GLU A 500 26.44 32.53 24.11
C GLU A 500 26.44 31.01 23.93
N GLY A 501 27.01 30.51 22.83
CA GLY A 501 27.07 29.08 22.57
C GLY A 501 27.95 28.31 23.57
N ARG A 502 29.06 28.90 24.05
CA ARG A 502 29.88 28.29 25.12
C ARG A 502 29.15 28.26 26.45
N LYS A 503 28.49 29.36 26.83
CA LYS A 503 27.69 29.41 28.06
C LYS A 503 26.58 28.35 28.04
N LEU A 504 25.89 28.20 26.91
CA LEU A 504 24.89 27.15 26.73
C LEU A 504 25.53 25.75 26.84
N MET A 505 26.71 25.53 26.25
CA MET A 505 27.42 24.26 26.45
C MET A 505 27.76 24.01 27.92
N ASP A 506 28.19 25.00 28.68
CA ASP A 506 28.47 24.85 30.11
C ASP A 506 27.22 24.40 30.89
N GLU A 507 26.04 24.97 30.56
CA GLU A 507 24.76 24.56 31.15
C GLU A 507 24.35 23.13 30.74
N ILE A 508 24.59 22.76 29.47
CA ILE A 508 24.32 21.40 28.96
C ILE A 508 25.22 20.38 29.66
N MET A 509 26.50 20.68 29.84
CA MET A 509 27.48 19.78 30.44
C MET A 509 27.07 19.32 31.84
N VAL A 510 26.41 20.17 32.62
CA VAL A 510 25.88 19.82 33.95
C VAL A 510 24.77 18.75 33.88
N LYS A 511 24.07 18.64 32.75
CA LYS A 511 22.98 17.70 32.53
C LYS A 511 23.40 16.39 31.87
N LEU A 512 24.62 16.30 31.35
CA LEU A 512 25.15 15.09 30.71
C LEU A 512 25.59 14.06 31.75
N THR A 513 24.65 13.60 32.58
CA THR A 513 24.88 12.66 33.69
C THR A 513 24.44 11.24 33.37
N THR A 514 23.78 10.99 32.23
CA THR A 514 23.38 9.65 31.80
C THR A 514 24.14 9.23 30.55
N SER A 515 24.40 7.92 30.42
CA SER A 515 25.04 7.36 29.22
C SER A 515 24.25 7.68 27.94
N GLU A 516 22.92 7.68 28.00
CA GLU A 516 22.06 8.06 26.87
C GLU A 516 22.28 9.51 26.42
N ALA A 517 22.26 10.46 27.36
CA ALA A 517 22.47 11.87 27.05
C ALA A 517 23.88 12.14 26.51
N VAL A 518 24.89 11.50 27.09
CA VAL A 518 26.28 11.63 26.61
C VAL A 518 26.44 11.00 25.24
N ASN A 519 25.86 9.82 24.99
CA ASN A 519 25.91 9.16 23.69
C ASN A 519 25.29 10.04 22.58
N ALA A 520 24.14 10.65 22.87
CA ALA A 520 23.49 11.62 21.98
C ALA A 520 24.39 12.83 21.69
N ALA A 521 24.97 13.43 22.73
CA ALA A 521 25.89 14.57 22.61
C ALA A 521 27.17 14.24 21.81
N VAL A 522 27.79 13.08 22.07
CA VAL A 522 28.98 12.61 21.35
C VAL A 522 28.68 12.43 19.86
N GLY A 523 27.51 11.90 19.51
CA GLY A 523 27.08 11.76 18.12
C GLY A 523 27.12 13.08 17.36
N VAL A 524 26.60 14.14 17.96
CA VAL A 524 26.62 15.49 17.37
C VAL A 524 28.04 16.05 17.28
N MET A 525 28.84 15.89 18.33
CA MET A 525 30.20 16.41 18.39
C MET A 525 31.14 15.75 17.39
N ARG A 526 30.98 14.43 17.12
CA ARG A 526 31.75 13.72 16.08
C ARG A 526 31.54 14.33 14.69
N GLY A 527 30.33 14.75 14.37
CA GLY A 527 30.00 15.43 13.10
C GLY A 527 30.71 16.78 12.91
N ARG A 528 31.32 17.34 13.97
CA ARG A 528 32.07 18.60 13.95
C ARG A 528 33.59 18.40 13.83
N GLY A 529 34.05 17.16 13.71
CA GLY A 529 35.47 16.82 13.61
C GLY A 529 36.14 16.54 14.97
N PRO A 530 37.48 16.69 15.06
CA PRO A 530 38.25 16.43 16.28
C PRO A 530 37.79 17.27 17.48
N ASN A 531 37.43 16.61 18.59
CA ASN A 531 36.91 17.26 19.80
C ASN A 531 37.46 16.68 21.11
N PRO A 532 38.79 16.58 21.29
CA PRO A 532 39.40 15.99 22.49
C PRO A 532 39.09 16.78 23.78
N GLY A 533 38.80 18.09 23.66
CA GLY A 533 38.38 18.91 24.80
C GLY A 533 37.01 18.49 25.36
N PHE A 534 36.05 18.19 24.49
CA PHE A 534 34.73 17.71 24.88
C PHE A 534 34.82 16.32 25.52
N ALA A 535 35.61 15.41 24.92
CA ALA A 535 35.87 14.09 25.47
C ALA A 535 36.39 14.15 26.91
N ARG A 536 37.38 15.02 27.18
CA ARG A 536 37.86 15.24 28.56
C ARG A 536 36.80 15.83 29.47
N ALA A 537 35.98 16.76 28.97
CA ALA A 537 34.93 17.39 29.76
C ALA A 537 33.84 16.39 30.21
N ILE A 538 33.54 15.36 29.42
CA ILE A 538 32.63 14.26 29.80
C ILE A 538 33.33 13.14 30.61
N GLY A 539 34.58 13.33 31.00
CA GLY A 539 35.35 12.40 31.83
C GLY A 539 36.05 11.28 31.06
N ALA A 540 36.18 11.36 29.74
CA ALA A 540 36.88 10.35 28.95
C ALA A 540 38.40 10.42 29.19
N VAL A 541 39.02 9.24 29.32
CA VAL A 541 40.48 9.10 29.37
C VAL A 541 40.99 9.14 27.94
N THR A 542 41.47 10.32 27.50
CA THR A 542 41.79 10.55 26.08
C THR A 542 43.20 10.15 25.68
N ARG A 543 44.05 9.70 26.60
CA ARG A 543 45.43 9.29 26.32
C ARG A 543 45.75 7.99 27.03
N TRP A 544 46.30 7.04 26.27
CA TRP A 544 46.67 5.71 26.72
C TRP A 544 48.00 5.30 26.11
N HIS A 545 48.73 4.44 26.82
CA HIS A 545 49.82 3.67 26.26
C HIS A 545 49.25 2.32 25.82
N PHE A 546 49.50 1.92 24.58
CA PHE A 546 49.02 0.66 24.03
C PHE A 546 50.18 -0.29 23.75
N VAL A 547 49.97 -1.59 23.95
CA VAL A 547 50.89 -2.64 23.51
C VAL A 547 50.10 -3.85 23.02
N GLY A 548 50.57 -4.42 21.92
CA GLY A 548 49.89 -5.49 21.18
C GLY A 548 50.32 -5.45 19.71
N PRO A 549 49.76 -6.33 18.86
CA PRO A 549 48.82 -7.38 19.22
C PRO A 549 49.55 -8.64 19.70
N PHE A 550 48.98 -9.30 20.72
CA PHE A 550 49.41 -10.62 21.18
C PHE A 550 48.53 -11.70 20.56
N PRO A 551 49.08 -12.75 19.94
CA PRO A 551 48.30 -13.88 19.44
C PRO A 551 47.49 -14.51 20.56
N TRP A 552 46.20 -14.73 20.31
CA TRP A 552 45.26 -15.21 21.33
C TRP A 552 44.21 -16.11 20.70
N ASN A 553 43.77 -17.15 21.42
CA ASN A 553 42.66 -17.99 20.99
C ASN A 553 41.40 -17.68 21.80
N ILE A 554 40.29 -17.49 21.09
CA ILE A 554 38.96 -17.21 21.67
C ILE A 554 38.59 -18.21 22.77
N SER A 555 38.97 -19.48 22.65
CA SER A 555 38.68 -20.50 23.68
C SER A 555 39.42 -20.29 25.01
N GLU A 556 40.48 -19.48 25.03
CA GLU A 556 41.29 -19.22 26.22
C GLU A 556 40.69 -18.13 27.12
N GLY A 557 39.73 -17.35 26.59
CA GLY A 557 39.18 -16.18 27.26
C GLY A 557 40.29 -15.28 27.81
N PHE A 558 40.17 -14.84 29.05
CA PHE A 558 41.19 -14.05 29.73
C PHE A 558 42.15 -14.87 30.63
N SER A 559 42.33 -16.16 30.35
CA SER A 559 43.22 -17.03 31.15
C SER A 559 44.72 -16.80 30.92
N PRO A 560 45.21 -16.53 29.69
CA PRO A 560 46.63 -16.32 29.44
C PRO A 560 47.14 -15.01 30.05
N VAL A 561 48.41 -15.00 30.46
CA VAL A 561 49.15 -13.82 30.94
C VAL A 561 50.15 -13.41 29.86
N PHE A 562 50.10 -12.15 29.42
CA PHE A 562 50.87 -11.68 28.26
C PHE A 562 52.02 -10.74 28.64
N ILE A 563 51.78 -9.83 29.57
CA ILE A 563 52.67 -8.70 29.88
C ILE A 563 53.05 -8.61 31.36
N GLY A 564 52.65 -9.60 32.17
CA GLY A 564 52.80 -9.58 33.62
C GLY A 564 51.67 -8.82 34.32
N GLU A 565 50.50 -8.73 33.68
CA GLU A 565 49.33 -8.03 34.20
C GLU A 565 48.91 -8.55 35.60
N PRO A 566 48.52 -7.65 36.53
CA PRO A 566 48.42 -6.20 36.36
C PRO A 566 49.72 -5.40 36.63
N ASP A 567 50.78 -6.05 37.11
CA ASP A 567 52.05 -5.41 37.51
C ASP A 567 52.98 -5.15 36.30
N ILE A 568 52.55 -4.23 35.44
CA ILE A 568 53.20 -3.94 34.16
C ILE A 568 54.39 -2.96 34.28
N SER A 569 55.28 -2.98 33.28
CA SER A 569 56.31 -1.96 33.07
C SER A 569 56.16 -1.31 31.70
N LEU A 570 56.15 0.03 31.64
CA LEU A 570 56.10 0.79 30.38
C LEU A 570 57.42 0.68 29.57
N ASP A 571 58.54 0.36 30.22
CA ASP A 571 59.81 0.06 29.56
C ASP A 571 59.90 -1.40 29.08
N GLY A 572 58.85 -2.20 29.31
CA GLY A 572 58.78 -3.59 28.91
C GLY A 572 58.91 -3.78 27.39
N ALA A 573 59.60 -4.86 27.00
CA ALA A 573 59.72 -5.31 25.61
C ALA A 573 59.22 -6.75 25.52
N TYR A 574 58.24 -7.00 24.67
CA TYR A 574 57.57 -8.30 24.57
C TYR A 574 57.82 -8.94 23.20
N THR A 575 58.41 -10.13 23.17
CA THR A 575 58.76 -10.79 21.90
C THR A 575 57.58 -11.62 21.40
N VAL A 576 57.06 -11.29 20.22
CA VAL A 576 56.01 -12.03 19.51
C VAL A 576 56.54 -12.43 18.13
N GLY A 577 56.83 -13.72 17.95
CA GLY A 577 57.54 -14.22 16.76
C GLY A 577 58.92 -13.57 16.65
N GLU A 578 59.19 -12.88 15.53
CA GLU A 578 60.44 -12.15 15.28
C GLU A 578 60.38 -10.66 15.68
N LYS A 579 59.25 -10.18 16.20
CA LYS A 579 59.04 -8.76 16.53
C LYS A 579 59.12 -8.52 18.04
N ALA A 580 59.76 -7.43 18.43
CA ALA A 580 59.67 -6.88 19.79
C ALA A 580 58.57 -5.81 19.82
N LEU A 581 57.57 -6.01 20.67
CA LEU A 581 56.50 -5.06 20.95
C LEU A 581 56.88 -4.17 22.13
N HIS A 582 56.61 -2.87 21.99
CA HIS A 582 56.84 -1.85 23.01
C HIS A 582 55.55 -1.06 23.22
N TRP A 583 55.41 -0.47 24.40
CA TRP A 583 54.31 0.44 24.66
C TRP A 583 54.42 1.70 23.81
N GLN A 584 53.29 2.14 23.25
CA GLN A 584 53.19 3.32 22.41
C GLN A 584 52.07 4.22 22.89
N ALA A 585 52.36 5.50 23.12
CA ALA A 585 51.34 6.46 23.52
C ALA A 585 50.47 6.83 22.31
N ALA A 586 49.15 6.82 22.51
CA ALA A 586 48.18 7.36 21.58
C ALA A 586 47.22 8.32 22.32
N GLU A 587 46.80 9.37 21.63
CA GLU A 587 45.79 10.31 22.10
C GLU A 587 44.62 10.32 21.11
N SER A 588 43.41 10.17 21.64
CA SER A 588 42.19 10.17 20.82
C SER A 588 41.74 11.59 20.51
N ALA A 589 41.45 11.83 19.24
CA ALA A 589 40.78 13.05 18.76
C ALA A 589 39.24 12.93 18.78
N ASP A 590 38.70 11.75 19.08
CA ASP A 590 37.26 11.47 19.05
C ASP A 590 36.52 12.17 20.20
N ALA A 591 35.30 12.63 19.93
CA ALA A 591 34.48 13.34 20.91
C ALA A 591 34.06 12.46 22.11
N GLY A 592 34.01 11.13 21.95
CA GLY A 592 33.73 10.17 23.02
C GLY A 592 34.99 9.53 23.62
N GLY A 593 36.19 9.93 23.16
CA GLY A 593 37.45 9.28 23.56
C GLY A 593 37.65 7.88 22.98
N LEU A 594 37.03 7.57 21.84
CA LEU A 594 37.20 6.31 21.12
C LEU A 594 38.61 6.16 20.55
N PHE A 595 39.18 4.97 20.69
CA PHE A 595 40.37 4.51 19.97
C PHE A 595 39.97 3.43 18.99
N ASP A 596 40.27 3.65 17.71
CA ASP A 596 40.29 2.58 16.70
C ASP A 596 41.64 1.86 16.80
N LEU A 597 41.61 0.62 17.27
CA LEU A 597 42.82 -0.16 17.53
C LEU A 597 43.46 -0.68 16.25
N PHE A 598 42.78 -0.67 15.10
CA PHE A 598 43.44 -0.93 13.83
C PHE A 598 44.41 0.19 13.45
N GLY A 599 44.06 1.44 13.73
CA GLY A 599 44.94 2.59 13.53
C GLY A 599 46.07 2.66 14.55
N VAL A 600 45.83 2.20 15.79
CA VAL A 600 46.80 2.31 16.91
C VAL A 600 47.76 1.12 16.96
N ILE A 601 47.25 -0.11 16.79
CA ILE A 601 48.00 -1.35 16.93
C ILE A 601 48.25 -1.99 15.56
N GLY A 602 47.20 -2.15 14.75
CA GLY A 602 47.25 -2.77 13.43
C GLY A 602 46.07 -3.68 13.16
N THR A 603 45.80 -3.94 11.87
CA THR A 603 44.69 -4.78 11.41
C THR A 603 45.01 -6.27 11.56
N VAL A 604 44.61 -6.87 12.67
CA VAL A 604 44.76 -8.29 12.97
C VAL A 604 43.51 -8.83 13.67
N GLU A 605 43.28 -10.13 13.53
CA GLU A 605 42.21 -10.88 14.21
C GLU A 605 42.81 -11.84 15.24
N GLN A 606 41.96 -12.43 16.10
CA GLN A 606 42.36 -13.43 17.10
C GLN A 606 43.58 -12.97 17.92
N SER A 607 43.45 -11.78 18.49
CA SER A 607 44.54 -11.07 19.13
C SER A 607 44.08 -10.36 20.40
N VAL A 608 45.02 -9.98 21.24
CA VAL A 608 44.79 -9.16 22.43
C VAL A 608 45.68 -7.93 22.39
N ALA A 609 45.16 -6.79 22.84
CA ALA A 609 45.95 -5.61 23.12
C ALA A 609 45.69 -5.13 24.55
N PHE A 610 46.66 -4.39 25.09
CA PHE A 610 46.54 -3.76 26.39
C PHE A 610 46.61 -2.25 26.25
N ALA A 611 45.81 -1.56 27.05
CA ALA A 611 45.83 -0.11 27.20
C ALA A 611 46.14 0.25 28.66
N TYR A 612 47.12 1.11 28.89
CA TYR A 612 47.51 1.57 30.21
C TYR A 612 47.47 3.10 30.32
N ALA A 613 46.89 3.61 31.40
CA ALA A 613 46.88 5.03 31.71
C ALA A 613 47.11 5.27 33.21
N ARG A 614 47.71 6.41 33.53
CA ARG A 614 47.83 6.92 34.89
C ARG A 614 47.02 8.18 35.00
N ILE A 615 46.21 8.25 36.05
CA ILE A 615 45.41 9.43 36.36
C ILE A 615 45.76 9.92 37.76
N GLU A 616 45.70 11.23 37.98
CA GLU A 616 45.84 11.82 39.29
C GLU A 616 44.52 12.47 39.71
N THR A 617 44.07 12.14 40.91
CA THR A 617 42.85 12.70 41.51
C THR A 617 43.20 13.45 42.79
N ALA A 618 42.62 14.63 43.00
CA ALA A 618 42.98 15.48 44.15
C ALA A 618 42.52 14.89 45.48
N GLU A 619 41.27 14.41 45.54
CA GLU A 619 40.63 13.95 46.79
C GLU A 619 40.35 12.44 46.80
N GLY A 620 40.40 11.76 45.64
CA GLY A 620 39.89 10.40 45.51
C GLY A 620 38.37 10.31 45.76
N GLY A 621 37.86 9.09 45.95
CA GLY A 621 36.47 8.83 46.33
C GLY A 621 35.72 7.84 45.43
N PRO A 622 34.43 7.62 45.70
CA PRO A 622 33.58 6.77 44.89
C PRO A 622 33.48 7.28 43.45
N ALA A 623 33.71 6.39 42.49
CA ALA A 623 33.62 6.68 41.07
C ALA A 623 32.98 5.49 40.35
N LYS A 624 32.66 5.69 39.08
CA LYS A 624 32.20 4.65 38.17
C LYS A 624 33.07 4.69 36.92
N ILE A 625 33.53 3.51 36.52
CA ILE A 625 34.09 3.30 35.18
C ILE A 625 32.93 3.01 34.26
N LEU A 626 32.87 3.73 33.14
CA LEU A 626 32.00 3.44 32.01
C LEU A 626 32.92 3.19 30.81
N ALA A 627 32.85 1.98 30.26
CA ALA A 627 33.78 1.52 29.25
C ALA A 627 33.07 0.98 28.01
N GLY A 628 33.77 1.02 26.89
CA GLY A 628 33.40 0.41 25.63
C GLY A 628 34.60 -0.30 25.00
N SER A 629 34.33 -1.38 24.30
CA SER A 629 35.26 -2.21 23.53
C SER A 629 34.54 -2.80 22.32
N ASP A 630 35.26 -3.10 21.24
CA ASP A 630 34.83 -4.12 20.29
C ASP A 630 35.43 -5.45 20.80
N ASP A 631 34.61 -6.49 20.90
CA ASP A 631 34.82 -7.74 21.65
C ASP A 631 35.04 -7.56 23.17
N GLY A 632 35.77 -8.50 23.80
CA GLY A 632 35.86 -8.65 25.25
C GLY A 632 36.77 -7.62 25.90
N LEU A 633 36.43 -7.25 27.14
CA LEU A 633 37.14 -6.27 27.95
C LEU A 633 37.37 -6.74 29.38
N ARG A 634 38.60 -6.63 29.87
CA ARG A 634 38.95 -6.73 31.29
C ARG A 634 39.67 -5.46 31.73
N VAL A 635 39.27 -4.86 32.85
CA VAL A 635 39.85 -3.61 33.38
C VAL A 635 40.32 -3.81 34.80
N TRP A 636 41.51 -3.30 35.10
CA TRP A 636 42.08 -3.19 36.43
C TRP A 636 42.19 -1.73 36.85
N VAL A 637 41.90 -1.47 38.12
CA VAL A 637 42.16 -0.19 38.80
C VAL A 637 43.07 -0.48 39.98
N ASN A 638 44.23 0.17 40.04
CA ASN A 638 45.22 -0.03 41.10
C ASN A 638 45.53 -1.51 41.37
N GLY A 639 45.64 -2.32 40.30
CA GLY A 639 45.94 -3.74 40.36
C GLY A 639 44.75 -4.67 40.63
N ALA A 640 43.56 -4.15 40.98
CA ALA A 640 42.36 -4.97 41.18
C ALA A 640 41.50 -5.04 39.91
N VAL A 641 41.08 -6.23 39.48
CA VAL A 641 40.09 -6.39 38.41
C VAL A 641 38.77 -5.81 38.89
N VAL A 642 38.24 -4.83 38.15
CA VAL A 642 36.96 -4.17 38.47
C VAL A 642 35.88 -4.44 37.44
N LEU A 643 36.26 -4.83 36.22
CA LEU A 643 35.35 -5.15 35.12
C LEU A 643 35.94 -6.30 34.31
N GLU A 644 35.12 -7.28 33.95
CA GLU A 644 35.49 -8.39 33.08
C GLU A 644 34.25 -8.86 32.30
N ASN A 645 34.33 -8.82 30.97
CA ASN A 645 33.25 -9.25 30.09
C ASN A 645 33.86 -9.86 28.82
N ASP A 646 33.85 -11.20 28.71
CA ASP A 646 34.34 -11.92 27.52
C ASP A 646 33.18 -12.19 26.56
N VAL A 647 33.04 -11.35 25.54
CA VAL A 647 31.87 -11.33 24.65
C VAL A 647 32.29 -10.94 23.22
N ASP A 648 31.50 -11.39 22.24
CA ASP A 648 31.60 -10.99 20.82
C ASP A 648 30.57 -9.90 20.55
N ARG A 649 31.01 -8.66 20.29
CA ARG A 649 30.15 -7.50 20.03
C ARG A 649 30.93 -6.29 19.54
N GLY A 650 30.28 -5.48 18.69
CA GLY A 650 30.78 -4.17 18.30
C GLY A 650 30.93 -3.17 19.46
N TYR A 651 31.75 -2.15 19.27
CA TYR A 651 31.88 -1.03 20.21
C TYR A 651 30.59 -0.22 20.35
N ALA A 652 30.12 -0.09 21.58
CA ALA A 652 29.21 0.96 22.02
C ALA A 652 29.78 1.72 23.23
N LEU A 653 29.57 3.04 23.24
CA LEU A 653 30.03 3.93 24.30
C LEU A 653 29.21 3.66 25.59
N ASP A 654 29.92 3.48 26.71
CA ASP A 654 29.38 3.12 28.03
C ASP A 654 28.63 1.78 28.14
N GLN A 655 28.89 0.85 27.24
CA GLN A 655 28.18 -0.43 27.25
C GLN A 655 28.50 -1.28 28.49
N ASP A 656 29.65 -1.08 29.12
CA ASP A 656 30.06 -1.75 30.35
C ASP A 656 30.26 -0.74 31.49
N SER A 657 29.97 -1.16 32.73
CA SER A 657 30.15 -0.30 33.89
C SER A 657 30.61 -1.05 35.14
N ALA A 658 31.39 -0.37 35.99
CA ALA A 658 31.82 -0.89 37.28
C ALA A 658 31.95 0.24 38.31
N ASP A 659 31.45 0.01 39.52
CA ASP A 659 31.67 0.91 40.66
C ASP A 659 33.09 0.70 41.21
N VAL A 660 33.83 1.79 41.40
CA VAL A 660 35.21 1.78 41.88
C VAL A 660 35.43 2.85 42.95
N THR A 661 36.54 2.75 43.69
CA THR A 661 36.98 3.81 44.59
C THR A 661 38.37 4.25 44.18
N LEU A 662 38.51 5.51 43.76
CA LEU A 662 39.79 6.10 43.40
C LEU A 662 40.50 6.62 44.65
N GLN A 663 41.81 6.48 44.70
CA GLN A 663 42.65 6.98 45.78
C GLN A 663 43.04 8.43 45.50
N ALA A 664 43.22 9.24 46.54
CA ALA A 664 43.87 10.55 46.37
C ALA A 664 45.30 10.35 45.85
N GLY A 665 45.71 11.16 44.88
CA GLY A 665 46.96 11.00 44.14
C GLY A 665 46.82 10.11 42.90
N VAL A 666 47.90 9.40 42.54
CA VAL A 666 47.99 8.63 41.30
C VAL A 666 47.22 7.31 41.41
N ASN A 667 46.39 7.04 40.41
CA ASN A 667 45.72 5.77 40.18
C ASN A 667 46.16 5.19 38.82
N THR A 668 46.26 3.88 38.74
CA THR A 668 46.62 3.16 37.51
C THR A 668 45.41 2.48 36.91
N LEU A 669 45.20 2.66 35.61
CA LEU A 669 44.18 1.98 34.83
C LEU A 669 44.88 1.06 33.82
N LEU A 670 44.51 -0.22 33.81
CA LEU A 670 44.94 -1.18 32.80
C LEU A 670 43.68 -1.78 32.17
N ALA A 671 43.66 -1.92 30.85
CA ALA A 671 42.61 -2.62 30.13
C ALA A 671 43.24 -3.67 29.22
N GLN A 672 42.64 -4.86 29.16
CA GLN A 672 42.91 -5.93 28.22
C GLN A 672 41.71 -6.00 27.27
N ILE A 673 41.96 -5.82 25.98
CA ILE A 673 40.93 -5.78 24.94
C ILE A 673 41.18 -6.95 23.99
N THR A 674 40.22 -7.88 23.92
CA THR A 674 40.30 -9.00 22.98
C THR A 674 39.86 -8.55 21.59
N GLN A 675 40.27 -9.31 20.57
CA GLN A 675 39.86 -9.15 19.18
C GLN A 675 39.57 -10.54 18.63
N ARG A 676 38.32 -10.78 18.32
CA ARG A 676 37.81 -11.97 17.66
C ARG A 676 37.89 -11.72 16.16
N ALA A 677 36.88 -11.09 15.57
CA ALA A 677 36.83 -10.73 14.15
C ALA A 677 36.09 -9.41 13.92
N GLY A 678 36.37 -8.73 12.81
CA GLY A 678 35.65 -7.51 12.44
C GLY A 678 36.32 -6.22 12.93
N GLY A 679 35.60 -5.34 13.62
CA GLY A 679 36.12 -4.05 14.10
C GLY A 679 36.95 -4.22 15.39
N TRP A 680 37.85 -3.28 15.68
CA TRP A 680 38.58 -3.29 16.96
C TRP A 680 38.65 -1.90 17.58
N ALA A 681 38.03 -1.72 18.74
CA ALA A 681 37.96 -0.41 19.36
C ALA A 681 37.93 -0.45 20.89
N PHE A 682 38.28 0.67 21.52
CA PHE A 682 38.29 0.83 22.97
C PHE A 682 38.01 2.27 23.39
N GLY A 683 37.37 2.45 24.54
CA GLY A 683 37.14 3.75 25.17
C GLY A 683 36.75 3.59 26.64
N LEU A 684 37.12 4.56 27.47
CA LEU A 684 36.80 4.55 28.89
C LEU A 684 36.63 5.97 29.42
N ARG A 685 35.60 6.17 30.23
CA ARG A 685 35.39 7.40 30.99
C ARG A 685 35.19 7.13 32.47
N LEU A 686 35.46 8.16 33.28
CA LEU A 686 35.29 8.16 34.72
C LEU A 686 34.21 9.15 35.11
N THR A 687 33.21 8.66 35.84
CA THR A 687 32.14 9.49 36.39
C THR A 687 32.07 9.33 37.90
N ARG A 688 31.41 10.27 38.56
CA ARG A 688 30.88 10.09 39.90
C ARG A 688 29.70 9.10 39.85
N PRO A 689 29.23 8.58 41.01
CA PRO A 689 28.06 7.69 41.07
C PRO A 689 26.77 8.33 40.55
N ASP A 690 26.65 9.66 40.61
CA ASP A 690 25.53 10.44 40.05
C ASP A 690 25.65 10.65 38.52
N GLY A 691 26.72 10.13 37.91
CA GLY A 691 26.98 10.20 36.47
C GLY A 691 27.67 11.47 36.00
N ALA A 692 27.89 12.46 36.87
CA ALA A 692 28.69 13.63 36.51
C ALA A 692 30.17 13.24 36.26
N PRO A 693 30.90 13.92 35.36
CA PRO A 693 32.31 13.62 35.10
C PRO A 693 33.16 13.65 36.38
N PHE A 694 34.00 12.63 36.58
CA PHE A 694 34.93 12.60 37.71
C PHE A 694 36.17 13.46 37.39
N PRO A 695 36.59 14.38 38.26
CA PRO A 695 37.75 15.24 37.98
C PRO A 695 39.06 14.46 38.14
N PHE A 696 39.85 14.40 37.08
CA PHE A 696 41.20 13.84 37.09
C PHE A 696 42.13 14.56 36.12
N THR A 697 43.43 14.37 36.27
CA THR A 697 44.43 14.76 35.27
C THR A 697 45.20 13.53 34.78
N LEU A 698 45.62 13.54 33.52
CA LEU A 698 46.42 12.46 32.94
C LEU A 698 47.89 12.65 33.33
N VAL A 699 48.49 11.60 33.89
CA VAL A 699 49.91 11.57 34.24
C VAL A 699 50.69 10.87 33.11
N PRO A 700 51.83 11.43 32.66
CA PRO A 700 52.66 10.81 31.63
C PRO A 700 53.12 9.38 31.95
#